data_AF-A0A6G4WAJ9-F1
#
_entry.id   AF-A0A6G4WAJ9-F1
#
_cell.length_a   1.000
_cell.length_b   1.000
_cell.length_c   1.000
_cell.angle_alpha   90.00
_cell.angle_beta   90.00
_cell.angle_gamma   90.00
#
_symmetry.space_group_name_H-M   'P 1'
#
loop_
_entity.id
_entity.type
_entity.pdbx_description
1 polymer ?
#
loop_
_entity_poly.entity_id
_entity_poly.type
_entity_poly.pdbx_seq_one_letter_code
_entity_poly.pdbx_strand_id
1 'polypeptide(L)'
;MVDLADNVWRDFVTDGVPASGTNKPLKAKIREWGVWVETFVQSAAAGSSLVYGLKSSLDVALNHGPGSMGWVVADPTVANNGIYQKAGASGTGSWSRMADLPYSFIKAADAGAGTANAIVATTSVPVPSADGGALIALNIFETNTDAATVAFNGGSALTIKTNNGNDVLSGYLAAGAIVAGYVSGTTFRLISDVATSADRAAAEQAAADAAASAAGVNLPPVSAADAGKLLYVKADGTGYEKSYLRRDYRHLVDDFGLVVDGATDGRAVIATAFSTITSEGTKRRLYLPAGVTRLDYSTLVSLTPPTGLEFFGDGPEDSILEIVCTGGTRTIFNVNAADIVFRDIGLRFVSSVTGIALCFSLGNSTNLSLLGVNINGGVAFTGADPDNTLNWQVHAIQRQNSEWSGLYVDDCEWSFLNRFYLNDHLQTSAITRRVRFGSGFFGHDFFREGFAINAPGCLSEDWEFDGCDTRDCLDRSGVIHHYGIGNGKRVRVVNCNIRGAGSGIHIEESADGSVVANNVMNLTEAGATAIRLLDNNVGTGSSVSPRNIVISGNTAKGPGRNSVDSRGILFANDVTNDGPVFGANVYGNIMEGFERGYAADDDQRFVNAFGNIARDCFWGYWATENSRRLVRDRFQNNQAVDCMINYRHDNVSFGLWGGKNSAAVREMFGGAYATGRWTPLLGSDGTNAIGAAVSPATDLRLTSGDGAAASVAVNGTALVGSFLQYRAADGRLRFDVKMRIRISVAAVGAFIGFTDQNSTLEFPIELGAAGAITSNASNAVGFCFHTIMDDPDRWVGLGVKNDVDTAVMATGTAPVLDTYQVLSVEVNTDGSADFFIDNTQVGSTLANAVDPTVFLTPIMFIYSRTTQDRRIEAEYAMASVGP
;
A
#
# COMPACT_ATOMS: atom_id res chain seq x y z
N MET A 1 5.72 -74.06 2.91
CA MET A 1 6.32 -73.16 1.91
C MET A 1 7.09 -74.05 0.94
N VAL A 2 6.79 -74.00 -0.35
CA VAL A 2 7.46 -74.87 -1.35
C VAL A 2 8.87 -74.34 -1.58
N ASP A 3 9.87 -75.22 -1.65
CA ASP A 3 11.24 -74.81 -1.93
C ASP A 3 11.35 -74.21 -3.35
N LEU A 4 12.12 -73.13 -3.47
CA LEU A 4 12.37 -72.50 -4.76
C LEU A 4 13.14 -73.43 -5.69
N ALA A 5 12.94 -73.25 -7.00
CA ALA A 5 13.65 -74.03 -8.00
C ALA A 5 15.17 -73.97 -7.82
N ASP A 6 15.69 -72.79 -7.47
CA ASP A 6 17.11 -72.60 -7.19
C ASP A 6 17.63 -73.54 -6.08
N ASN A 7 16.85 -73.74 -5.02
CA ASN A 7 17.19 -74.66 -3.93
C ASN A 7 17.03 -76.14 -4.30
N VAL A 8 16.03 -76.48 -5.12
CA VAL A 8 15.75 -77.85 -5.53
C VAL A 8 16.77 -78.34 -6.56
N TRP A 9 17.19 -77.47 -7.49
CA TRP A 9 18.08 -77.79 -8.61
C TRP A 9 19.50 -77.19 -8.52
N ARG A 10 19.90 -76.62 -7.37
CA ARG A 10 21.26 -76.10 -7.16
C ARG A 10 22.37 -77.05 -7.62
N ASP A 11 23.48 -76.49 -8.09
CA ASP A 11 24.61 -77.27 -8.60
C ASP A 11 25.47 -77.92 -7.50
N PHE A 12 25.30 -77.51 -6.24
CA PHE A 12 26.13 -77.94 -5.10
C PHE A 12 25.32 -78.60 -3.97
N VAL A 13 25.91 -79.58 -3.27
CA VAL A 13 25.28 -80.25 -2.11
C VAL A 13 25.14 -79.30 -0.92
N THR A 14 26.19 -78.51 -0.63
CA THR A 14 26.24 -77.53 0.46
C THR A 14 26.10 -76.14 -0.09
N ASP A 15 25.20 -75.36 0.50
CA ASP A 15 24.86 -74.02 0.02
C ASP A 15 26.07 -73.10 -0.06
N GLY A 16 26.24 -72.42 -1.20
CA GLY A 16 27.38 -71.55 -1.47
C GLY A 16 28.76 -72.23 -1.61
N VAL A 17 28.83 -73.57 -1.65
CA VAL A 17 30.10 -74.31 -1.77
C VAL A 17 30.13 -75.14 -3.06
N PRO A 18 30.62 -74.56 -4.18
CA PRO A 18 30.68 -75.25 -5.48
C PRO A 18 31.44 -76.58 -5.47
N ALA A 19 32.41 -76.73 -4.57
CA ALA A 19 33.23 -77.94 -4.44
C ALA A 19 32.54 -79.11 -3.70
N SER A 20 31.35 -78.90 -3.13
CA SER A 20 30.63 -79.93 -2.34
C SER A 20 30.04 -81.08 -3.19
N GLY A 21 30.22 -81.02 -4.51
CA GLY A 21 29.75 -82.01 -5.47
C GLY A 21 28.34 -81.72 -5.97
N THR A 22 27.92 -82.43 -7.01
CA THR A 22 26.63 -82.22 -7.68
C THR A 22 25.47 -82.63 -6.77
N ASN A 23 24.58 -81.68 -6.48
CA ASN A 23 23.34 -81.97 -5.75
C ASN A 23 22.50 -83.00 -6.51
N LYS A 24 21.84 -83.90 -5.79
CA LYS A 24 20.86 -84.83 -6.38
C LYS A 24 19.47 -84.44 -5.89
N PRO A 25 18.69 -83.70 -6.71
CA PRO A 25 17.38 -83.20 -6.31
C PRO A 25 16.48 -84.32 -5.77
N LEU A 26 15.88 -84.10 -4.61
CA LEU A 26 14.91 -85.04 -4.06
C LEU A 26 13.63 -85.04 -4.91
N LYS A 27 13.25 -86.21 -5.44
CA LYS A 27 12.05 -86.38 -6.27
C LYS A 27 10.76 -85.88 -5.61
N ALA A 28 10.67 -85.93 -4.28
CA ALA A 28 9.52 -85.40 -3.54
C ALA A 28 9.40 -83.87 -3.69
N LYS A 29 10.50 -83.14 -3.52
CA LYS A 29 10.54 -81.68 -3.67
C LYS A 29 10.28 -81.22 -5.10
N ILE A 30 10.76 -81.98 -6.09
CA ILE A 30 10.45 -81.73 -7.51
C ILE A 30 8.94 -81.83 -7.77
N ARG A 31 8.28 -82.85 -7.20
CA ARG A 31 6.82 -83.04 -7.36
C ARG A 31 6.02 -81.96 -6.63
N GLU A 32 6.44 -81.58 -5.43
CA GLU A 32 5.82 -80.47 -4.69
C GLU A 32 5.92 -79.15 -5.44
N TRP A 33 7.10 -78.87 -6.02
CA TRP A 33 7.28 -77.71 -6.89
C TRP A 33 6.44 -77.78 -8.18
N GLY A 34 6.39 -78.95 -8.83
CA GLY A 34 5.56 -79.17 -10.02
C GLY A 34 4.07 -78.97 -9.75
N VAL A 35 3.54 -79.52 -8.65
CA VAL A 35 2.14 -79.32 -8.24
C VAL A 35 1.85 -77.85 -7.95
N TRP A 36 2.80 -77.14 -7.34
CA TRP A 36 2.65 -75.69 -7.12
C TRP A 36 2.61 -74.90 -8.43
N VAL A 37 3.49 -75.20 -9.40
CA VAL A 37 3.47 -74.59 -10.73
C VAL A 37 2.16 -74.89 -11.46
N GLU A 38 1.71 -76.14 -11.45
CA GLU A 38 0.45 -76.54 -12.09
C GLU A 38 -0.76 -75.83 -11.45
N THR A 39 -0.77 -75.70 -10.12
CA THR A 39 -1.81 -74.95 -9.38
C THR A 39 -1.77 -73.46 -9.71
N PHE A 40 -0.57 -72.87 -9.84
CA PHE A 40 -0.39 -71.47 -10.24
C PHE A 40 -0.83 -71.21 -11.69
N VAL A 41 -0.50 -72.11 -12.62
CA VAL A 41 -0.95 -72.01 -14.02
C VAL A 41 -2.46 -72.19 -14.11
N GLN A 42 -3.05 -73.11 -13.34
CA GLN A 42 -4.50 -73.26 -13.27
C GLN A 42 -5.19 -72.05 -12.65
N SER A 43 -4.60 -71.42 -11.63
CA SER A 43 -5.16 -70.19 -11.04
C SER A 43 -4.98 -68.97 -11.95
N ALA A 44 -3.90 -68.88 -12.71
CA ALA A 44 -3.72 -67.86 -13.75
C ALA A 44 -4.70 -68.05 -14.93
N ALA A 45 -4.97 -69.30 -15.32
CA ALA A 45 -5.98 -69.63 -16.33
C ALA A 45 -7.42 -69.39 -15.82
N ALA A 46 -7.71 -69.68 -14.55
CA ALA A 46 -9.00 -69.41 -13.91
C ALA A 46 -9.21 -67.91 -13.56
N GLY A 47 -8.13 -67.16 -13.40
CA GLY A 47 -8.11 -65.72 -13.14
C GLY A 47 -8.13 -64.86 -14.41
N SER A 48 -8.09 -65.46 -15.60
CA SER A 48 -8.28 -64.74 -16.86
C SER A 48 -9.74 -64.31 -16.97
N SER A 49 -10.00 -63.00 -16.83
CA SER A 49 -11.33 -62.42 -16.88
C SER A 49 -12.04 -62.83 -18.17
N LEU A 50 -13.10 -63.64 -18.04
CA LEU A 50 -13.86 -64.14 -19.19
C LEU A 50 -14.70 -62.99 -19.76
N VAL A 51 -14.40 -62.49 -20.96
CA VAL A 51 -15.16 -61.39 -21.57
C VAL A 51 -16.16 -61.92 -22.58
N TYR A 52 -17.42 -61.52 -22.45
CA TYR A 52 -18.53 -61.90 -23.34
C TYR A 52 -19.19 -60.64 -23.93
N GLY A 53 -19.64 -60.76 -25.18
CA GLY A 53 -20.44 -59.71 -25.81
C GLY A 53 -21.87 -59.65 -25.26
N LEU A 54 -22.51 -60.80 -25.02
CA LEU A 54 -23.91 -60.92 -24.60
C LEU A 54 -24.03 -61.67 -23.27
N LYS A 55 -24.98 -61.29 -22.43
CA LYS A 55 -25.29 -61.98 -21.16
C LYS A 55 -25.79 -63.40 -21.40
N SER A 56 -26.54 -63.63 -22.48
CA SER A 56 -26.96 -64.97 -22.87
C SER A 56 -25.79 -65.91 -23.19
N SER A 57 -24.69 -65.38 -23.73
CA SER A 57 -23.47 -66.15 -23.99
C SER A 57 -22.74 -66.52 -22.70
N LEU A 58 -22.73 -65.61 -21.73
CA LEU A 58 -22.24 -65.90 -20.38
C LEU A 58 -23.11 -66.99 -19.71
N ASP A 59 -24.44 -66.88 -19.82
CA ASP A 59 -25.38 -67.80 -19.16
C ASP A 59 -25.29 -69.25 -19.63
N VAL A 60 -24.91 -69.49 -20.89
CA VAL A 60 -24.66 -70.85 -21.40
C VAL A 60 -23.24 -71.35 -21.08
N ALA A 61 -22.31 -70.46 -20.72
CA ALA A 61 -20.94 -70.80 -20.32
C ALA A 61 -20.90 -71.25 -18.85
N LEU A 62 -21.46 -72.43 -18.57
CA LEU A 62 -21.50 -72.99 -17.21
C LEU A 62 -20.31 -73.88 -16.86
N ASN A 63 -19.42 -74.17 -17.82
CA ASN A 63 -18.25 -75.04 -17.66
C ASN A 63 -17.10 -74.41 -16.83
N HIS A 64 -17.38 -73.37 -16.05
CA HIS A 64 -16.45 -72.68 -15.16
C HIS A 64 -16.71 -73.04 -13.69
N GLY A 65 -15.64 -73.08 -12.89
CA GLY A 65 -15.75 -73.35 -11.45
C GLY A 65 -16.52 -72.24 -10.69
N PRO A 66 -17.08 -72.53 -9.51
CA PRO A 66 -17.70 -71.51 -8.67
C PRO A 66 -16.66 -70.44 -8.29
N GLY A 67 -17.09 -69.17 -8.26
CA GLY A 67 -16.22 -68.04 -7.99
C GLY A 67 -15.55 -67.44 -9.22
N SER A 68 -15.63 -68.09 -10.40
CA SER A 68 -15.11 -67.54 -11.65
C SER A 68 -15.77 -66.20 -11.99
N MET A 69 -15.00 -65.25 -12.52
CA MET A 69 -15.49 -63.91 -12.88
C MET A 69 -15.65 -63.78 -14.40
N GLY A 70 -16.77 -63.21 -14.83
CA GLY A 70 -17.09 -62.97 -16.23
C GLY A 70 -17.59 -61.54 -16.45
N TRP A 71 -17.17 -60.89 -17.53
CA TRP A 71 -17.52 -59.52 -17.87
C TRP A 71 -18.41 -59.55 -19.11
N VAL A 72 -19.55 -58.87 -19.08
CA VAL A 72 -20.42 -58.67 -20.25
C VAL A 72 -20.31 -57.22 -20.67
N VAL A 73 -19.84 -56.95 -21.89
CA VAL A 73 -19.41 -55.59 -22.30
C VAL A 73 -20.19 -54.96 -23.45
N ALA A 74 -21.02 -55.72 -24.18
CA ALA A 74 -21.66 -55.24 -25.42
C ALA A 74 -23.11 -55.75 -25.61
N ASP A 75 -23.83 -56.05 -24.53
CA ASP A 75 -25.20 -56.52 -24.59
C ASP A 75 -26.13 -55.37 -25.00
N PRO A 76 -27.02 -55.54 -25.98
CA PRO A 76 -27.98 -54.51 -26.40
C PRO A 76 -28.89 -54.03 -25.26
N THR A 77 -29.16 -54.89 -24.27
CA THR A 77 -29.83 -54.48 -23.05
C THR A 77 -28.78 -53.93 -22.09
N VAL A 78 -28.70 -52.59 -22.00
CA VAL A 78 -27.66 -51.89 -21.24
C VAL A 78 -27.47 -52.45 -19.81
N ALA A 79 -28.55 -52.74 -19.09
CA ALA A 79 -28.53 -53.31 -17.74
C ALA A 79 -27.80 -54.67 -17.60
N ASN A 80 -27.61 -55.40 -18.71
CA ASN A 80 -26.90 -56.67 -18.74
C ASN A 80 -25.37 -56.51 -18.82
N ASN A 81 -24.86 -55.30 -19.10
CA ASN A 81 -23.43 -55.05 -19.12
C ASN A 81 -22.91 -54.90 -17.68
N GLY A 82 -21.93 -55.70 -17.29
CA GLY A 82 -21.47 -55.78 -15.89
C GLY A 82 -20.47 -56.89 -15.63
N ILE A 83 -20.00 -56.95 -14.38
CA ILE A 83 -19.16 -58.02 -13.87
C ILE A 83 -20.05 -59.04 -13.16
N TYR A 84 -19.87 -60.31 -13.47
CA TYR A 84 -20.65 -61.44 -12.99
C TYR A 84 -19.74 -62.47 -12.32
N GLN A 85 -20.27 -63.17 -11.32
CA GLN A 85 -19.62 -64.30 -10.67
C GLN A 85 -20.41 -65.58 -10.88
N LYS A 86 -19.69 -66.66 -11.18
CA LYS A 86 -20.25 -67.99 -11.37
C LYS A 86 -20.62 -68.63 -10.03
N ALA A 87 -21.86 -69.08 -9.89
CA ALA A 87 -22.33 -69.90 -8.78
C ALA A 87 -22.57 -71.35 -9.23
N GLY A 88 -22.25 -72.32 -8.37
CA GLY A 88 -22.40 -73.75 -8.66
C GLY A 88 -21.19 -74.39 -9.37
N ALA A 89 -21.11 -75.72 -9.30
CA ALA A 89 -20.02 -76.51 -9.87
C ALA A 89 -19.95 -76.38 -11.40
N SER A 90 -18.76 -76.58 -11.98
CA SER A 90 -18.56 -76.57 -13.44
C SER A 90 -19.55 -77.52 -14.14
N GLY A 91 -20.20 -77.01 -15.19
CA GLY A 91 -21.25 -77.69 -15.96
C GLY A 91 -22.67 -77.49 -15.44
N THR A 92 -22.87 -76.85 -14.29
CA THR A 92 -24.20 -76.59 -13.66
C THR A 92 -24.25 -75.19 -13.05
N GLY A 93 -25.40 -74.69 -12.58
CA GLY A 93 -25.51 -73.42 -11.84
C GLY A 93 -25.85 -72.19 -12.70
N SER A 94 -25.49 -70.99 -12.25
CA SER A 94 -25.85 -69.71 -12.88
C SER A 94 -24.81 -68.61 -12.65
N TRP A 95 -24.96 -67.48 -13.32
CA TRP A 95 -24.15 -66.28 -13.14
C TRP A 95 -24.94 -65.18 -12.42
N SER A 96 -24.35 -64.62 -11.35
CA SER A 96 -24.92 -63.48 -10.62
C SER A 96 -24.12 -62.22 -10.89
N ARG A 97 -24.77 -61.08 -11.09
CA ARG A 97 -24.09 -59.78 -11.28
C ARG A 97 -23.49 -59.34 -9.95
N MET A 98 -22.23 -58.96 -9.95
CA MET A 98 -21.48 -58.51 -8.77
C MET A 98 -21.21 -57.01 -8.78
N ALA A 99 -20.99 -56.41 -9.95
CA ALA A 99 -20.66 -55.00 -10.09
C ALA A 99 -20.98 -54.46 -11.49
N ASP A 100 -21.01 -53.13 -11.62
CA ASP A 100 -20.94 -52.45 -12.91
C ASP A 100 -19.53 -52.59 -13.52
N LEU A 101 -19.40 -52.33 -14.82
CA LEU A 101 -18.09 -52.24 -15.46
C LEU A 101 -17.39 -50.94 -15.02
N PRO A 102 -16.08 -50.96 -14.75
CA PRO A 102 -15.33 -49.78 -14.32
C PRO A 102 -15.09 -48.83 -15.51
N TYR A 103 -16.07 -48.01 -15.84
CA TYR A 103 -15.93 -46.93 -16.82
C TYR A 103 -15.64 -45.61 -16.09
N SER A 104 -14.48 -45.02 -16.31
CA SER A 104 -14.15 -43.71 -15.76
C SER A 104 -14.84 -42.55 -16.50
N PHE A 105 -15.28 -42.79 -17.75
CA PHE A 105 -15.92 -41.78 -18.61
C PHE A 105 -17.11 -42.38 -19.37
N ILE A 106 -18.24 -41.67 -19.37
CA ILE A 106 -19.47 -42.07 -20.07
C ILE A 106 -19.92 -40.91 -20.95
N LYS A 107 -20.17 -41.18 -22.23
CA LYS A 107 -20.79 -40.21 -23.13
C LYS A 107 -22.31 -40.34 -23.06
N ALA A 108 -22.98 -39.25 -22.72
CA ALA A 108 -24.43 -39.11 -22.76
C ALA A 108 -24.86 -38.23 -23.94
N ALA A 109 -25.94 -38.63 -24.60
CA ALA A 109 -26.52 -37.96 -25.75
C ALA A 109 -27.92 -37.42 -25.38
N ASP A 110 -28.06 -36.10 -25.28
CA ASP A 110 -29.35 -35.40 -25.32
C ASP A 110 -29.72 -35.16 -26.79
N ALA A 111 -30.74 -35.87 -27.27
CA ALA A 111 -31.22 -35.76 -28.65
C ALA A 111 -32.49 -34.89 -28.77
N GLY A 112 -32.84 -34.12 -27.73
CA GLY A 112 -34.06 -33.29 -27.70
C GLY A 112 -35.34 -34.06 -27.41
N ALA A 113 -35.23 -35.25 -26.79
CA ALA A 113 -36.42 -36.03 -26.39
C ALA A 113 -37.13 -35.44 -25.15
N GLY A 114 -36.44 -34.60 -24.38
CA GLY A 114 -36.95 -33.90 -23.20
C GLY A 114 -37.35 -32.45 -23.50
N THR A 115 -37.31 -31.61 -22.47
CA THR A 115 -37.37 -30.14 -22.61
C THR A 115 -36.05 -29.53 -22.13
N ALA A 116 -35.80 -28.27 -22.45
CA ALA A 116 -34.63 -27.52 -21.97
C ALA A 116 -34.38 -27.57 -20.44
N ASN A 117 -35.42 -27.76 -19.62
CA ASN A 117 -35.32 -27.87 -18.14
C ASN A 117 -35.57 -29.30 -17.61
N ALA A 118 -35.91 -30.25 -18.48
CA ALA A 118 -36.11 -31.65 -18.15
C ALA A 118 -35.48 -32.54 -19.23
N ILE A 119 -34.15 -32.64 -19.18
CA ILE A 119 -33.32 -33.29 -20.19
C ILE A 119 -33.50 -34.81 -20.10
N VAL A 120 -33.68 -35.46 -21.24
CA VAL A 120 -33.72 -36.92 -21.36
C VAL A 120 -32.53 -37.35 -22.21
N ALA A 121 -31.52 -37.92 -21.57
CA ALA A 121 -30.28 -38.31 -22.20
C ALA A 121 -30.14 -39.84 -22.29
N THR A 122 -29.49 -40.30 -23.35
CA THR A 122 -29.20 -41.72 -23.58
C THR A 122 -27.70 -41.98 -23.52
N THR A 123 -27.30 -43.14 -23.02
CA THR A 123 -25.89 -43.57 -22.92
C THR A 123 -25.79 -44.99 -23.45
N SER A 124 -24.66 -45.34 -24.08
CA SER A 124 -24.43 -46.69 -24.60
C SER A 124 -24.02 -47.70 -23.51
N VAL A 125 -23.75 -47.23 -22.30
CA VAL A 125 -23.35 -48.02 -21.13
C VAL A 125 -24.19 -47.60 -19.92
N PRO A 126 -24.39 -48.46 -18.91
CA PRO A 126 -25.12 -48.07 -17.70
C PRO A 126 -24.41 -46.91 -17.00
N VAL A 127 -25.18 -45.94 -16.53
CA VAL A 127 -24.68 -44.96 -15.56
C VAL A 127 -24.54 -45.66 -14.20
N PRO A 128 -23.36 -45.64 -13.55
CA PRO A 128 -23.16 -46.28 -12.26
C PRO A 128 -24.14 -45.75 -11.22
N SER A 129 -24.66 -46.65 -10.38
CA SER A 129 -25.57 -46.27 -9.30
C SER A 129 -24.85 -45.66 -8.09
N ALA A 130 -23.52 -45.80 -8.02
CA ALA A 130 -22.70 -45.24 -6.95
C ALA A 130 -22.33 -43.79 -7.26
N ASP A 131 -22.40 -42.94 -6.23
CA ASP A 131 -21.97 -41.54 -6.30
C ASP A 131 -20.52 -41.42 -6.80
N GLY A 132 -20.28 -40.51 -7.75
CA GLY A 132 -18.95 -40.30 -8.31
C GLY A 132 -18.39 -41.47 -9.12
N GLY A 133 -19.21 -42.49 -9.45
CA GLY A 133 -18.74 -43.72 -10.09
C GLY A 133 -18.19 -43.55 -11.52
N ALA A 134 -18.58 -42.49 -12.22
CA ALA A 134 -18.04 -42.14 -13.54
C ALA A 134 -18.23 -40.64 -13.83
N LEU A 135 -17.34 -40.08 -14.65
CA LEU A 135 -17.54 -38.77 -15.26
C LEU A 135 -18.43 -38.91 -16.50
N ILE A 136 -19.56 -38.20 -16.52
CA ILE A 136 -20.51 -38.21 -17.62
C ILE A 136 -20.37 -36.92 -18.41
N ALA A 137 -20.05 -37.03 -19.70
CA ALA A 137 -20.05 -35.93 -20.64
C ALA A 137 -21.39 -35.88 -21.38
N LEU A 138 -22.17 -34.83 -21.15
CA LEU A 138 -23.52 -34.62 -21.66
C LEU A 138 -23.52 -33.42 -22.62
N ASN A 139 -23.98 -33.61 -23.86
CA ASN A 139 -24.30 -32.47 -24.72
C ASN A 139 -25.65 -31.86 -24.31
N ILE A 140 -25.81 -30.57 -24.52
CA ILE A 140 -27.06 -29.84 -24.27
C ILE A 140 -27.74 -29.54 -25.60
N PHE A 141 -28.96 -30.02 -25.82
CA PHE A 141 -29.69 -29.79 -27.07
C PHE A 141 -30.34 -28.40 -27.12
N GLU A 142 -30.99 -27.98 -26.03
CA GLU A 142 -31.69 -26.70 -25.89
C GLU A 142 -31.16 -25.89 -24.71
N THR A 143 -31.11 -24.56 -24.85
CA THR A 143 -30.70 -23.68 -23.75
C THR A 143 -31.74 -23.68 -22.63
N ASN A 144 -31.33 -23.97 -21.40
CA ASN A 144 -32.25 -23.99 -20.26
C ASN A 144 -32.81 -22.59 -19.95
N THR A 145 -34.07 -22.52 -19.50
CA THR A 145 -34.73 -21.26 -19.15
C THR A 145 -34.94 -21.09 -17.64
N ASP A 146 -34.74 -22.15 -16.85
CA ASP A 146 -34.83 -22.18 -15.38
C ASP A 146 -33.93 -23.34 -14.86
N ALA A 147 -34.02 -23.68 -13.58
CA ALA A 147 -33.37 -24.85 -13.01
C ALA A 147 -33.69 -26.12 -13.83
N ALA A 148 -32.65 -26.90 -14.14
CA ALA A 148 -32.76 -28.04 -15.04
C ALA A 148 -32.53 -29.39 -14.34
N THR A 149 -33.13 -30.44 -14.90
CA THR A 149 -32.93 -31.84 -14.49
C THR A 149 -32.45 -32.68 -15.67
N VAL A 150 -31.81 -33.83 -15.40
CA VAL A 150 -31.44 -34.82 -16.41
C VAL A 150 -31.83 -36.24 -15.97
N ALA A 151 -32.43 -37.01 -16.87
CA ALA A 151 -32.68 -38.44 -16.71
C ALA A 151 -31.86 -39.24 -17.72
N PHE A 152 -31.06 -40.20 -17.26
CA PHE A 152 -30.26 -41.08 -18.12
C PHE A 152 -30.95 -42.43 -18.35
N ASN A 153 -31.07 -42.86 -19.60
CA ASN A 153 -31.64 -44.16 -20.00
C ASN A 153 -33.04 -44.45 -19.40
N GLY A 154 -33.87 -43.42 -19.21
CA GLY A 154 -35.19 -43.57 -18.59
C GLY A 154 -35.19 -43.77 -17.06
N GLY A 155 -34.04 -43.57 -16.40
CA GLY A 155 -33.94 -43.54 -14.94
C GLY A 155 -34.62 -42.31 -14.31
N SER A 156 -34.50 -42.19 -12.98
CA SER A 156 -35.01 -41.04 -12.24
C SER A 156 -34.34 -39.72 -12.68
N ALA A 157 -35.10 -38.64 -12.69
CA ALA A 157 -34.56 -37.31 -12.95
C ALA A 157 -33.62 -36.86 -11.82
N LEU A 158 -32.44 -36.38 -12.20
CA LEU A 158 -31.42 -35.82 -11.32
C LEU A 158 -31.38 -34.31 -11.49
N THR A 159 -31.40 -33.54 -10.40
CA THR A 159 -31.25 -32.08 -10.48
C THR A 159 -29.83 -31.71 -10.90
N ILE A 160 -29.68 -30.87 -11.93
CA ILE A 160 -28.37 -30.41 -12.37
C ILE A 160 -27.92 -29.29 -11.44
N LYS A 161 -26.78 -29.49 -10.79
CA LYS A 161 -26.18 -28.53 -9.86
C LYS A 161 -24.80 -28.09 -10.35
N THR A 162 -24.47 -26.83 -10.10
CA THR A 162 -23.11 -26.31 -10.28
C THR A 162 -22.11 -27.04 -9.36
N ASN A 163 -20.80 -26.86 -9.57
CA ASN A 163 -19.80 -27.50 -8.71
C ASN A 163 -19.91 -27.03 -7.24
N ASN A 164 -20.45 -25.82 -7.03
CA ASN A 164 -20.73 -25.27 -5.70
C ASN A 164 -22.06 -25.75 -5.08
N GLY A 165 -22.86 -26.56 -5.81
CA GLY A 165 -24.11 -27.14 -5.31
C GLY A 165 -25.35 -26.26 -5.49
N ASN A 166 -25.25 -25.15 -6.22
CA ASN A 166 -26.39 -24.30 -6.56
C ASN A 166 -27.13 -24.86 -7.76
N ASP A 167 -28.43 -24.56 -7.89
CA ASP A 167 -29.15 -24.83 -9.14
C ASP A 167 -28.55 -24.04 -10.30
N VAL A 168 -28.55 -24.64 -11.49
CA VAL A 168 -28.18 -23.93 -12.71
C VAL A 168 -29.21 -22.83 -12.99
N LEU A 169 -28.74 -21.63 -13.30
CA LEU A 169 -29.60 -20.50 -13.63
C LEU A 169 -30.09 -20.58 -15.08
N SER A 170 -31.09 -19.78 -15.43
CA SER A 170 -31.51 -19.57 -16.82
C SER A 170 -30.32 -19.23 -17.72
N GLY A 171 -30.17 -19.90 -18.86
CA GLY A 171 -29.09 -19.68 -19.81
C GLY A 171 -27.75 -20.32 -19.47
N TYR A 172 -27.63 -21.02 -18.33
CA TYR A 172 -26.38 -21.62 -17.86
C TYR A 172 -25.95 -22.84 -18.69
N LEU A 173 -26.91 -23.65 -19.13
CA LEU A 173 -26.73 -24.78 -20.03
C LEU A 173 -27.06 -24.29 -21.44
N ALA A 174 -26.07 -23.80 -22.18
CA ALA A 174 -26.27 -23.30 -23.53
C ALA A 174 -26.44 -24.44 -24.56
N ALA A 175 -27.36 -24.27 -25.52
CA ALA A 175 -27.52 -25.19 -26.64
C ALA A 175 -26.19 -25.42 -27.38
N GLY A 176 -25.84 -26.69 -27.63
CA GLY A 176 -24.59 -27.12 -28.24
C GLY A 176 -23.40 -27.22 -27.28
N ALA A 177 -23.53 -26.79 -26.01
CA ALA A 177 -22.49 -26.98 -25.02
C ALA A 177 -22.33 -28.46 -24.64
N ILE A 178 -21.13 -28.84 -24.23
CA ILE A 178 -20.87 -30.13 -23.58
C ILE A 178 -20.52 -29.83 -22.13
N VAL A 179 -21.31 -30.39 -21.21
CA VAL A 179 -21.09 -30.28 -19.78
C VAL A 179 -20.60 -31.61 -19.23
N ALA A 180 -19.74 -31.57 -18.22
CA ALA A 180 -19.21 -32.77 -17.57
C ALA A 180 -19.55 -32.75 -16.09
N GLY A 181 -20.06 -33.87 -15.58
CA GLY A 181 -20.47 -34.03 -14.19
C GLY A 181 -20.54 -35.48 -13.74
N TYR A 182 -20.87 -35.70 -12.48
CA TYR A 182 -21.09 -37.04 -11.91
C TYR A 182 -22.42 -37.08 -11.16
N VAL A 183 -22.98 -38.29 -11.01
CA VAL A 183 -24.14 -38.51 -10.15
C VAL A 183 -23.71 -38.40 -8.70
N SER A 184 -24.45 -37.63 -7.90
CA SER A 184 -24.33 -37.59 -6.44
C SER A 184 -25.71 -37.52 -5.81
N GLY A 185 -26.15 -38.63 -5.21
CA GLY A 185 -27.49 -38.81 -4.69
C GLY A 185 -28.55 -38.58 -5.77
N THR A 186 -29.42 -37.59 -5.56
CA THR A 186 -30.47 -37.19 -6.51
C THR A 186 -30.06 -36.05 -7.43
N THR A 187 -28.75 -35.79 -7.56
CA THR A 187 -28.21 -34.67 -8.35
C THR A 187 -27.20 -35.13 -9.39
N PHE A 188 -27.08 -34.35 -10.45
CA PHE A 188 -25.99 -34.41 -11.41
C PHE A 188 -25.12 -33.17 -11.20
N ARG A 189 -23.96 -33.35 -10.55
CA ARG A 189 -23.08 -32.25 -10.14
C ARG A 189 -22.02 -32.02 -11.22
N LEU A 190 -21.98 -30.80 -11.75
CA LEU A 190 -21.00 -30.39 -12.76
C LEU A 190 -19.59 -30.24 -12.13
N ILE A 191 -18.54 -30.59 -12.88
CA ILE A 191 -17.14 -30.44 -12.44
C ILE A 191 -16.64 -29.01 -12.66
N SER A 192 -17.04 -28.40 -13.78
CA SER A 192 -16.71 -27.02 -14.11
C SER A 192 -17.97 -26.20 -14.12
N ASP A 193 -17.93 -25.06 -13.43
CA ASP A 193 -18.94 -24.02 -13.62
C ASP A 193 -18.76 -23.46 -15.05
N VAL A 194 -19.74 -23.73 -15.92
CA VAL A 194 -19.68 -23.41 -17.36
C VAL A 194 -19.91 -21.90 -17.61
N ALA A 195 -20.07 -21.12 -16.55
CA ALA A 195 -20.56 -19.74 -16.57
C ALA A 195 -19.62 -18.71 -17.21
N THR A 196 -18.52 -19.07 -17.86
CA THR A 196 -17.66 -18.06 -18.50
C THR A 196 -18.38 -17.21 -19.55
N SER A 197 -19.41 -17.72 -20.22
CA SER A 197 -20.21 -16.94 -21.19
C SER A 197 -21.37 -16.18 -20.55
N ALA A 198 -22.06 -16.77 -19.57
CA ALA A 198 -23.17 -16.11 -18.87
C ALA A 198 -22.66 -15.01 -17.92
N ASP A 199 -21.56 -15.27 -17.19
CA ASP A 199 -20.90 -14.27 -16.34
C ASP A 199 -20.27 -13.17 -17.21
N ARG A 200 -19.73 -13.52 -18.38
CA ARG A 200 -19.27 -12.52 -19.36
C ARG A 200 -20.43 -11.67 -19.89
N ALA A 201 -21.56 -12.29 -20.25
CA ALA A 201 -22.74 -11.54 -20.71
C ALA A 201 -23.30 -10.64 -19.60
N ALA A 202 -23.32 -11.11 -18.34
CA ALA A 202 -23.73 -10.31 -17.20
C ALA A 202 -22.75 -9.15 -16.92
N ALA A 203 -21.44 -9.39 -17.06
CA ALA A 203 -20.42 -8.35 -16.94
C ALA A 203 -20.49 -7.33 -18.09
N GLU A 204 -20.74 -7.78 -19.32
CA GLU A 204 -20.94 -6.92 -20.49
C GLU A 204 -22.23 -6.09 -20.34
N GLN A 205 -23.32 -6.67 -19.83
CA GLN A 205 -24.55 -5.94 -19.52
C GLN A 205 -24.34 -4.92 -18.39
N ALA A 206 -23.66 -5.28 -17.31
CA ALA A 206 -23.35 -4.35 -16.22
C ALA A 206 -22.46 -3.18 -16.70
N ALA A 207 -21.51 -3.45 -17.59
CA ALA A 207 -20.71 -2.43 -18.23
C ALA A 207 -21.56 -1.50 -19.14
N ALA A 208 -22.52 -2.06 -19.88
CA ALA A 208 -23.46 -1.29 -20.69
C ALA A 208 -24.40 -0.42 -19.83
N ASP A 209 -24.92 -0.95 -18.73
CA ASP A 209 -25.78 -0.22 -17.79
C ASP A 209 -25.01 0.91 -17.09
N ALA A 210 -23.74 0.69 -16.73
CA ALA A 210 -22.87 1.73 -16.19
C ALA A 210 -22.58 2.83 -17.23
N ALA A 211 -22.32 2.46 -18.49
CA ALA A 211 -22.11 3.43 -19.58
C ALA A 211 -23.38 4.24 -19.87
N ALA A 212 -24.55 3.60 -19.87
CA ALA A 212 -25.84 4.26 -20.04
C ALA A 212 -26.15 5.22 -18.88
N SER A 213 -25.83 4.82 -17.65
CA SER A 213 -25.98 5.66 -16.46
C SER A 213 -25.06 6.89 -16.50
N ALA A 214 -23.82 6.72 -16.95
CA ALA A 214 -22.88 7.84 -17.14
C ALA A 214 -23.33 8.78 -18.27
N ALA A 215 -23.86 8.24 -19.38
CA ALA A 215 -24.41 9.04 -20.49
C ALA A 215 -25.72 9.77 -20.13
N GLY A 216 -26.47 9.27 -19.15
CA GLY A 216 -27.70 9.91 -18.65
C GLY A 216 -27.47 11.18 -17.84
N VAL A 217 -26.23 11.43 -17.38
CA VAL A 217 -25.90 12.66 -16.64
C VAL A 217 -25.68 13.81 -17.63
N ASN A 218 -26.75 14.56 -17.91
CA ASN A 218 -26.72 15.73 -18.80
C ASN A 218 -26.04 16.95 -18.12
N LEU A 219 -24.72 16.88 -17.95
CA LEU A 219 -23.92 18.00 -17.48
C LEU A 219 -23.61 18.94 -18.66
N PRO A 220 -23.79 20.27 -18.51
CA PRO A 220 -23.40 21.20 -19.55
C PRO A 220 -21.87 21.15 -19.73
N PRO A 221 -21.37 21.17 -20.99
CA PRO A 221 -19.93 21.08 -21.27
C PRO A 221 -19.17 22.21 -20.58
N VAL A 222 -18.06 21.88 -19.93
CA VAL A 222 -17.18 22.84 -19.24
C VAL A 222 -16.10 23.31 -20.20
N SER A 223 -15.94 24.62 -20.33
CA SER A 223 -14.92 25.26 -21.18
C SER A 223 -14.01 26.16 -20.34
N ALA A 224 -12.90 26.63 -20.92
CA ALA A 224 -12.04 27.60 -20.26
C ALA A 224 -12.77 28.90 -19.84
N ALA A 225 -13.85 29.27 -20.55
CA ALA A 225 -14.70 30.41 -20.20
C ALA A 225 -15.58 30.19 -18.95
N ASP A 226 -15.53 28.99 -18.36
CA ASP A 226 -16.26 28.61 -17.16
C ASP A 226 -15.36 28.49 -15.93
N ALA A 227 -14.06 28.81 -16.04
CA ALA A 227 -13.16 28.89 -14.91
C ALA A 227 -13.73 29.84 -13.84
N GLY A 228 -13.92 29.33 -12.61
CA GLY A 228 -14.50 30.07 -11.48
C GLY A 228 -16.03 30.02 -11.36
N LYS A 229 -16.74 29.35 -12.27
CA LYS A 229 -18.19 29.10 -12.15
C LYS A 229 -18.47 27.78 -11.42
N LEU A 230 -19.57 27.74 -10.66
CA LEU A 230 -20.12 26.52 -10.08
C LEU A 230 -21.31 26.04 -10.92
N LEU A 231 -21.56 24.73 -10.88
CA LEU A 231 -22.72 24.09 -11.48
C LEU A 231 -23.88 24.12 -10.48
N TYR A 232 -25.03 24.65 -10.88
CA TYR A 232 -26.23 24.69 -10.05
C TYR A 232 -27.38 23.98 -10.77
N VAL A 233 -28.26 23.31 -9.99
CA VAL A 233 -29.52 22.79 -10.53
C VAL A 233 -30.44 23.97 -10.81
N LYS A 234 -31.03 24.01 -12.01
CA LYS A 234 -32.01 25.04 -12.36
C LYS A 234 -33.20 24.98 -11.41
N ALA A 235 -33.80 26.13 -11.12
CA ALA A 235 -34.94 26.22 -10.20
C ALA A 235 -36.16 25.40 -10.65
N ASP A 236 -36.28 25.09 -11.95
CA ASP A 236 -37.35 24.25 -12.53
C ASP A 236 -37.05 22.74 -12.50
N GLY A 237 -35.87 22.34 -12.00
CA GLY A 237 -35.43 20.94 -11.95
C GLY A 237 -35.09 20.33 -13.31
N THR A 238 -35.07 21.11 -14.40
CA THR A 238 -34.90 20.59 -15.77
C THR A 238 -33.46 20.31 -16.17
N GLY A 239 -32.48 20.56 -15.28
CA GLY A 239 -31.07 20.29 -15.51
C GLY A 239 -30.16 21.21 -14.72
N TYR A 240 -28.95 21.45 -15.26
CA TYR A 240 -27.92 22.25 -14.62
C TYR A 240 -27.60 23.53 -15.42
N GLU A 241 -27.14 24.57 -14.73
CA GLU A 241 -26.58 25.79 -15.32
C GLU A 241 -25.25 26.16 -14.64
N LYS A 242 -24.40 26.92 -15.36
CA LYS A 242 -23.09 27.37 -14.87
C LYS A 242 -23.18 28.84 -14.46
N SER A 243 -22.89 29.16 -13.20
CA SER A 243 -22.91 30.54 -12.70
C SER A 243 -21.72 30.80 -11.78
N TYR A 244 -21.19 32.02 -11.78
CA TYR A 244 -20.28 32.47 -10.73
C TYR A 244 -21.00 32.45 -9.38
N LEU A 245 -20.23 32.30 -8.29
CA LEU A 245 -20.70 32.36 -6.90
C LEU A 245 -21.55 33.62 -6.70
N ARG A 246 -22.87 33.48 -6.87
CA ARG A 246 -23.82 34.51 -6.51
C ARG A 246 -24.00 34.39 -5.01
N ARG A 247 -23.10 35.03 -4.25
CA ARG A 247 -23.34 35.29 -2.81
C ARG A 247 -24.72 35.92 -2.72
N ASP A 248 -25.58 35.32 -1.92
CA ASP A 248 -26.99 35.66 -1.75
C ASP A 248 -27.22 37.13 -1.33
N TYR A 249 -27.27 38.04 -2.30
CA TYR A 249 -27.74 39.42 -2.12
C TYR A 249 -28.91 39.72 -3.05
N ARG A 250 -29.96 38.91 -2.96
CA ARG A 250 -31.24 39.20 -3.64
C ARG A 250 -32.21 40.03 -2.78
N HIS A 251 -31.74 40.70 -1.71
CA HIS A 251 -32.59 41.48 -0.81
C HIS A 251 -32.14 42.93 -0.49
N LEU A 252 -31.16 43.52 -1.21
CA LEU A 252 -30.67 44.88 -0.90
C LEU A 252 -30.46 45.76 -2.14
N VAL A 253 -31.44 45.82 -3.04
CA VAL A 253 -31.45 46.83 -4.13
C VAL A 253 -32.56 47.85 -3.88
N ASP A 254 -32.63 48.39 -2.66
CA ASP A 254 -33.54 49.51 -2.33
C ASP A 254 -32.82 50.82 -1.98
N ASP A 255 -31.47 50.90 -2.05
CA ASP A 255 -30.75 52.15 -1.78
C ASP A 255 -29.76 52.50 -2.89
N PHE A 256 -30.13 53.53 -3.67
CA PHE A 256 -29.34 54.37 -4.58
C PHE A 256 -28.10 53.75 -5.25
N GLY A 257 -28.32 53.05 -6.37
CA GLY A 257 -27.24 52.73 -7.30
C GLY A 257 -26.82 53.95 -8.11
N LEU A 258 -25.57 54.41 -7.95
CA LEU A 258 -24.91 55.33 -8.88
C LEU A 258 -24.73 54.59 -10.21
N VAL A 259 -25.61 54.85 -11.19
CA VAL A 259 -25.38 54.38 -12.55
C VAL A 259 -24.16 55.14 -13.06
N VAL A 260 -23.08 54.42 -13.35
CA VAL A 260 -21.88 54.95 -13.99
C VAL A 260 -22.28 55.40 -15.40
N ASP A 261 -22.73 56.65 -15.55
CA ASP A 261 -23.06 57.27 -16.84
C ASP A 261 -21.84 57.90 -17.52
N GLY A 262 -20.66 57.80 -16.90
CA GLY A 262 -19.40 58.35 -17.40
C GLY A 262 -19.23 59.86 -17.14
N ALA A 263 -20.13 60.52 -16.43
CA ALA A 263 -19.94 61.90 -15.98
C ALA A 263 -19.14 61.95 -14.66
N THR A 264 -18.01 62.65 -14.68
CA THR A 264 -17.04 62.78 -13.58
C THR A 264 -17.50 63.59 -12.36
N ASP A 265 -18.78 63.96 -12.22
CA ASP A 265 -19.27 64.76 -11.08
C ASP A 265 -20.46 64.13 -10.33
N GLY A 266 -20.21 63.03 -9.62
CA GLY A 266 -21.15 62.41 -8.65
C GLY A 266 -21.59 63.30 -7.47
N ARG A 267 -21.25 64.60 -7.50
CA ARG A 267 -21.56 65.60 -6.46
C ARG A 267 -23.06 65.75 -6.24
N ALA A 268 -23.87 65.67 -7.31
CA ALA A 268 -25.32 65.81 -7.21
C ALA A 268 -25.99 64.62 -6.50
N VAL A 269 -25.55 63.39 -6.79
CA VAL A 269 -26.12 62.17 -6.19
C VAL A 269 -25.77 62.09 -4.70
N ILE A 270 -24.53 62.44 -4.36
CA ILE A 270 -24.06 62.45 -2.98
C ILE A 270 -24.74 63.57 -2.18
N ALA A 271 -24.88 64.77 -2.75
CA ALA A 271 -25.65 65.86 -2.12
C ALA A 271 -27.13 65.48 -1.90
N THR A 272 -27.74 64.77 -2.86
CA THR A 272 -29.11 64.26 -2.73
C THR A 272 -29.20 63.23 -1.60
N ALA A 273 -28.31 62.23 -1.56
CA ALA A 273 -28.25 61.24 -0.49
C ALA A 273 -28.08 61.90 0.90
N PHE A 274 -27.17 62.86 1.03
CA PHE A 274 -26.99 63.63 2.27
C PHE A 274 -28.25 64.40 2.68
N SER A 275 -28.95 65.02 1.73
CA SER A 275 -30.20 65.75 2.00
C SER A 275 -31.36 64.84 2.44
N THR A 276 -31.45 63.63 1.86
CA THR A 276 -32.50 62.66 2.18
C THR A 276 -32.28 62.03 3.55
N ILE A 277 -31.03 61.70 3.89
CA ILE A 277 -30.68 61.13 5.21
C ILE A 277 -30.95 62.16 6.33
N THR A 278 -30.61 63.44 6.09
CA THR A 278 -30.91 64.51 7.07
C THR A 278 -32.41 64.72 7.26
N SER A 279 -33.25 64.48 6.25
CA SER A 279 -34.70 64.63 6.37
C SER A 279 -35.43 63.41 6.99
N GLU A 280 -34.88 62.20 6.85
CA GLU A 280 -35.60 60.96 7.20
C GLU A 280 -35.07 60.24 8.45
N GLY A 281 -33.88 60.60 8.96
CA GLY A 281 -33.33 60.08 10.22
C GLY A 281 -33.06 58.56 10.26
N THR A 282 -33.01 57.89 9.10
CA THR A 282 -32.79 56.45 8.97
C THR A 282 -31.41 56.15 8.40
N LYS A 283 -30.80 55.05 8.86
CA LYS A 283 -29.50 54.57 8.36
C LYS A 283 -29.64 54.17 6.89
N ARG A 284 -28.77 54.69 6.02
CA ARG A 284 -28.78 54.40 4.58
C ARG A 284 -27.38 53.94 4.15
N ARG A 285 -27.35 53.03 3.16
CA ARG A 285 -26.11 52.55 2.55
C ARG A 285 -25.90 53.20 1.19
N LEU A 286 -24.72 53.72 0.91
CA LEU A 286 -24.33 54.21 -0.40
C LEU A 286 -23.29 53.25 -1.00
N TYR A 287 -23.67 52.60 -2.10
CA TYR A 287 -22.77 51.70 -2.80
C TYR A 287 -21.92 52.45 -3.84
N LEU A 288 -20.61 52.26 -3.77
CA LEU A 288 -19.62 52.79 -4.70
C LEU A 288 -19.24 51.68 -5.70
N PRO A 289 -19.57 51.82 -6.99
CA PRO A 289 -19.17 50.85 -8.00
C PRO A 289 -17.65 50.78 -8.13
N ALA A 290 -17.13 49.68 -8.68
CA ALA A 290 -15.73 49.57 -9.06
C ALA A 290 -15.28 50.77 -9.93
N GLY A 291 -14.19 51.42 -9.53
CA GLY A 291 -13.63 52.64 -10.10
C GLY A 291 -13.29 53.68 -9.05
N VAL A 292 -12.87 54.87 -9.52
CA VAL A 292 -12.59 56.01 -8.65
C VAL A 292 -13.80 56.93 -8.61
N THR A 293 -14.51 56.97 -7.48
CA THR A 293 -15.54 57.97 -7.22
C THR A 293 -14.87 59.20 -6.62
N ARG A 294 -14.92 60.33 -7.33
CA ARG A 294 -14.21 61.54 -6.93
C ARG A 294 -15.12 62.55 -6.24
N LEU A 295 -14.70 62.99 -5.06
CA LEU A 295 -15.28 64.07 -4.29
C LEU A 295 -14.34 65.27 -4.31
N ASP A 296 -14.56 66.18 -5.25
CA ASP A 296 -13.84 67.45 -5.30
C ASP A 296 -14.49 68.49 -4.39
N TYR A 297 -13.74 69.00 -3.42
CA TYR A 297 -14.14 70.13 -2.59
C TYR A 297 -13.33 71.38 -2.95
N SER A 298 -14.02 72.40 -3.47
CA SER A 298 -13.42 73.71 -3.81
C SER A 298 -13.65 74.79 -2.75
N THR A 299 -14.61 74.61 -1.84
CA THR A 299 -14.94 75.58 -0.78
C THR A 299 -15.33 74.88 0.52
N LEU A 300 -14.81 75.39 1.64
CA LEU A 300 -15.02 74.92 3.01
C LEU A 300 -16.52 74.75 3.32
N VAL A 301 -16.96 73.49 3.47
CA VAL A 301 -18.20 73.16 4.17
C VAL A 301 -17.82 72.20 5.29
N SER A 302 -18.04 72.63 6.53
CA SER A 302 -18.07 71.71 7.68
C SER A 302 -19.24 70.76 7.47
N LEU A 303 -18.97 69.59 6.90
CA LEU A 303 -19.95 68.51 6.84
C LEU A 303 -20.04 67.92 8.25
N THR A 304 -21.07 68.30 8.99
CA THR A 304 -21.54 67.46 10.10
C THR A 304 -22.36 66.36 9.44
N PRO A 305 -21.84 65.13 9.30
CA PRO A 305 -22.59 64.08 8.63
C PRO A 305 -23.85 63.78 9.43
N PRO A 306 -25.02 63.57 8.80
CA PRO A 306 -26.13 62.98 9.51
C PRO A 306 -25.73 61.58 10.01
N THR A 307 -26.15 61.24 11.22
CA THR A 307 -25.81 59.96 11.84
C THR A 307 -26.39 58.79 11.01
N GLY A 308 -25.56 57.80 10.66
CA GLY A 308 -26.04 56.55 10.05
C GLY A 308 -25.79 56.33 8.56
N LEU A 309 -24.82 57.04 7.95
CA LEU A 309 -24.42 56.79 6.56
C LEU A 309 -23.33 55.72 6.49
N GLU A 310 -23.58 54.64 5.75
CA GLU A 310 -22.56 53.60 5.48
C GLU A 310 -22.16 53.61 4.00
N PHE A 311 -20.86 53.67 3.70
CA PHE A 311 -20.33 53.49 2.34
C PHE A 311 -19.90 52.03 2.15
N PHE A 312 -20.32 51.40 1.04
CA PHE A 312 -19.96 50.03 0.66
C PHE A 312 -19.37 49.97 -0.75
N GLY A 313 -18.35 49.16 -0.99
CA GLY A 313 -17.73 48.95 -2.30
C GLY A 313 -17.51 47.47 -2.62
N ASP A 314 -17.00 47.19 -3.82
CA ASP A 314 -16.70 45.82 -4.26
C ASP A 314 -15.38 45.27 -3.70
N GLY A 315 -14.59 46.13 -3.06
CA GLY A 315 -13.29 45.83 -2.51
C GLY A 315 -12.45 47.10 -2.40
N PRO A 316 -11.49 47.14 -1.46
CA PRO A 316 -10.67 48.34 -1.23
C PRO A 316 -9.77 48.73 -2.41
N GLU A 317 -9.52 47.81 -3.35
CA GLU A 317 -8.74 48.06 -4.56
C GLU A 317 -9.62 48.39 -5.77
N ASP A 318 -10.86 47.88 -5.77
CA ASP A 318 -11.79 48.01 -6.88
C ASP A 318 -12.63 49.28 -6.76
N SER A 319 -13.14 49.61 -5.58
CA SER A 319 -13.94 50.82 -5.32
C SER A 319 -13.13 51.84 -4.51
N ILE A 320 -12.70 52.94 -5.14
CA ILE A 320 -11.90 53.98 -4.50
C ILE A 320 -12.74 55.25 -4.35
N LEU A 321 -12.88 55.74 -3.12
CA LEU A 321 -13.36 57.09 -2.87
C LEU A 321 -12.17 58.06 -2.84
N GLU A 322 -12.03 58.88 -3.88
CA GLU A 322 -10.98 59.88 -3.99
C GLU A 322 -11.50 61.24 -3.51
N ILE A 323 -11.03 61.71 -2.36
CA ILE A 323 -11.34 63.03 -1.83
C ILE A 323 -10.25 64.01 -2.28
N VAL A 324 -10.64 64.99 -3.09
CA VAL A 324 -9.73 65.98 -3.66
C VAL A 324 -9.99 67.36 -3.07
N CYS A 325 -8.97 67.91 -2.42
CA CYS A 325 -9.00 69.23 -1.81
C CYS A 325 -8.16 70.21 -2.65
N THR A 326 -8.82 71.12 -3.37
CA THR A 326 -8.14 72.07 -4.28
C THR A 326 -8.18 73.53 -3.83
N GLY A 327 -8.41 73.82 -2.55
CA GLY A 327 -8.32 75.19 -2.04
C GLY A 327 -8.48 75.35 -0.52
N GLY A 328 -7.57 76.08 0.11
CA GLY A 328 -7.68 76.54 1.51
C GLY A 328 -6.45 76.23 2.37
N THR A 329 -6.11 77.14 3.29
CA THR A 329 -4.90 77.10 4.13
C THR A 329 -4.94 76.11 5.30
N ARG A 330 -6.09 75.48 5.59
CA ARG A 330 -6.25 74.43 6.60
C ARG A 330 -7.54 73.65 6.32
N THR A 331 -7.42 72.36 5.99
CA THR A 331 -8.58 71.46 5.88
C THR A 331 -8.60 70.57 7.11
N ILE A 332 -9.62 70.71 7.96
CA ILE A 332 -9.91 69.78 9.05
C ILE A 332 -11.12 68.97 8.61
N PHE A 333 -10.89 67.74 8.18
CA PHE A 333 -11.97 66.76 8.04
C PHE A 333 -12.22 66.19 9.44
N ASN A 334 -13.21 66.72 10.16
CA ASN A 334 -13.57 66.25 11.49
C ASN A 334 -14.76 65.28 11.37
N VAL A 335 -14.46 63.99 11.17
CA VAL A 335 -15.48 62.95 11.15
C VAL A 335 -15.58 62.40 12.56
N ASN A 336 -16.71 62.64 13.23
CA ASN A 336 -16.92 62.08 14.57
C ASN A 336 -17.24 60.58 14.44
N ALA A 337 -16.57 59.76 15.24
CA ALA A 337 -16.47 58.30 15.13
C ALA A 337 -17.79 57.51 15.13
N ALA A 338 -18.90 58.11 15.54
CA ALA A 338 -20.17 57.41 15.73
C ALA A 338 -21.03 57.33 14.45
N ASP A 339 -20.69 58.09 13.40
CA ASP A 339 -21.72 58.50 12.42
C ASP A 339 -21.51 58.02 10.99
N ILE A 340 -20.27 57.65 10.58
CA ILE A 340 -19.96 57.15 9.23
C ILE A 340 -19.21 55.81 9.31
N VAL A 341 -19.67 54.81 8.55
CA VAL A 341 -19.01 53.51 8.40
C VAL A 341 -18.52 53.32 6.96
N PHE A 342 -17.25 52.97 6.76
CA PHE A 342 -16.72 52.54 5.45
C PHE A 342 -16.49 51.02 5.48
N ARG A 343 -16.97 50.31 4.46
CA ARG A 343 -16.78 48.86 4.30
C ARG A 343 -16.36 48.55 2.86
N ASP A 344 -15.27 47.82 2.71
CA ASP A 344 -14.78 47.31 1.43
C ASP A 344 -14.56 48.40 0.36
N ILE A 345 -14.02 49.56 0.77
CA ILE A 345 -13.69 50.72 -0.08
C ILE A 345 -12.27 51.20 0.22
N GLY A 346 -11.53 51.60 -0.82
CA GLY A 346 -10.26 52.29 -0.71
C GLY A 346 -10.48 53.79 -0.51
N LEU A 347 -9.83 54.40 0.47
CA LEU A 347 -9.81 55.86 0.60
C LEU A 347 -8.54 56.41 -0.02
N ARG A 348 -8.69 57.36 -0.95
CA ARG A 348 -7.58 58.11 -1.54
C ARG A 348 -7.77 59.60 -1.24
N PHE A 349 -6.73 60.24 -0.71
CA PHE A 349 -6.71 61.67 -0.46
C PHE A 349 -5.72 62.36 -1.40
N VAL A 350 -6.21 63.31 -2.20
CA VAL A 350 -5.36 64.12 -3.08
C VAL A 350 -5.42 65.57 -2.62
N SER A 351 -4.28 66.10 -2.19
CA SER A 351 -4.13 67.49 -1.79
C SER A 351 -3.03 68.17 -2.57
N SER A 352 -3.28 69.44 -2.95
CA SER A 352 -2.28 70.35 -3.48
C SER A 352 -1.80 71.39 -2.46
N VAL A 353 -2.30 71.35 -1.21
CA VAL A 353 -1.99 72.32 -0.15
C VAL A 353 -1.04 71.75 0.91
N THR A 354 -0.08 72.58 1.32
CA THR A 354 0.89 72.32 2.39
C THR A 354 0.25 72.45 3.77
N GLY A 355 0.39 71.42 4.63
CA GLY A 355 -0.01 71.49 6.04
C GLY A 355 -1.38 70.90 6.38
N ILE A 356 -1.66 69.67 5.93
CA ILE A 356 -2.87 68.94 6.34
C ILE A 356 -2.63 68.24 7.70
N ALA A 357 -3.53 68.47 8.64
CA ALA A 357 -3.71 67.63 9.82
C ALA A 357 -4.96 66.77 9.61
N LEU A 358 -4.76 65.47 9.39
CA LEU A 358 -5.85 64.49 9.37
C LEU A 358 -6.02 63.96 10.79
N CYS A 359 -7.15 64.25 11.43
CA CYS A 359 -7.49 63.70 12.74
C CYS A 359 -8.62 62.70 12.54
N PHE A 360 -8.29 61.41 12.55
CA PHE A 360 -9.28 60.34 12.47
C PHE A 360 -9.63 59.88 13.89
N SER A 361 -10.89 59.99 14.28
CA SER A 361 -11.46 59.22 15.38
C SER A 361 -12.41 58.23 14.72
N LEU A 362 -12.05 56.95 14.67
CA LEU A 362 -12.81 55.92 13.96
C LEU A 362 -13.39 54.94 14.97
N GLY A 363 -14.72 54.83 15.00
CA GLY A 363 -15.44 53.81 15.76
C GLY A 363 -15.85 52.67 14.85
N ASN A 364 -15.62 51.42 15.27
CA ASN A 364 -16.16 50.18 14.69
C ASN A 364 -16.09 50.03 13.15
N SER A 365 -14.97 50.40 12.51
CA SER A 365 -14.75 50.13 11.08
C SER A 365 -13.94 48.85 10.87
N THR A 366 -14.44 47.96 10.01
CA THR A 366 -13.78 46.71 9.61
C THR A 366 -13.27 46.89 8.17
N ASN A 367 -11.95 46.84 7.97
CA ASN A 367 -11.23 46.94 6.68
C ASN A 367 -11.16 48.34 6.05
N LEU A 368 -10.30 49.20 6.59
CA LEU A 368 -9.92 50.47 5.96
C LEU A 368 -8.53 50.33 5.31
N SER A 369 -8.44 50.55 4.00
CA SER A 369 -7.16 50.64 3.28
C SER A 369 -6.90 52.10 2.87
N LEU A 370 -5.82 52.67 3.41
CA LEU A 370 -5.34 54.00 3.01
C LEU A 370 -4.41 53.83 1.80
N LEU A 371 -4.89 54.16 0.61
CA LEU A 371 -4.16 54.03 -0.64
C LEU A 371 -3.59 55.39 -1.08
N GLY A 372 -2.27 55.55 -0.92
CA GLY A 372 -1.50 56.66 -1.47
C GLY A 372 -1.71 58.00 -0.77
N VAL A 373 -1.20 58.15 0.45
CA VAL A 373 -1.20 59.46 1.13
C VAL A 373 0.04 60.25 0.74
N ASN A 374 -0.12 61.26 -0.11
CA ASN A 374 0.95 62.18 -0.47
C ASN A 374 1.01 63.32 0.56
N ILE A 375 1.91 63.21 1.55
CA ILE A 375 2.00 64.16 2.67
C ILE A 375 3.39 64.82 2.70
N ASN A 376 3.42 66.14 2.52
CA ASN A 376 4.62 66.97 2.75
C ASN A 376 4.73 67.39 4.23
N GLY A 377 4.62 66.44 5.15
CA GLY A 377 4.67 66.66 6.60
C GLY A 377 4.56 65.36 7.41
N GLY A 378 5.06 65.36 8.65
CA GLY A 378 5.09 64.17 9.51
C GLY A 378 3.70 63.65 9.87
N VAL A 379 3.57 62.32 9.96
CA VAL A 379 2.34 61.62 10.36
C VAL A 379 2.47 61.22 11.83
N ALA A 380 1.49 61.62 12.65
CA ALA A 380 1.38 61.19 14.04
C ALA A 380 0.11 60.35 14.19
N PHE A 381 0.26 59.11 14.66
CA PHE A 381 -0.86 58.27 15.07
C PHE A 381 -0.93 58.32 16.61
N THR A 382 -2.03 58.82 17.15
CA THR A 382 -2.28 58.81 18.61
C THR A 382 -3.61 58.12 18.86
N GLY A 383 -3.57 56.90 19.40
CA GLY A 383 -4.74 56.19 19.90
C GLY A 383 -4.53 55.85 21.37
N ALA A 384 -5.45 56.28 22.23
CA ALA A 384 -5.48 55.94 23.65
C ALA A 384 -6.78 55.17 23.92
N ASP A 385 -6.81 53.88 23.56
CA ASP A 385 -7.85 52.98 24.02
C ASP A 385 -7.32 51.52 24.06
N PRO A 386 -7.12 50.92 25.24
CA PRO A 386 -6.55 49.57 25.37
C PRO A 386 -7.47 48.43 24.94
N ASP A 387 -8.77 48.69 24.75
CA ASP A 387 -9.79 47.64 24.62
C ASP A 387 -10.36 47.48 23.20
N ASN A 388 -9.83 48.20 22.19
CA ASN A 388 -10.38 48.20 20.83
C ASN A 388 -9.45 47.51 19.80
N THR A 389 -9.95 46.43 19.20
CA THR A 389 -9.34 45.64 18.12
C THR A 389 -9.44 46.38 16.79
N LEU A 390 -8.41 47.15 16.42
CA LEU A 390 -8.36 47.84 15.12
C LEU A 390 -7.32 47.20 14.18
N ASN A 391 -7.79 46.81 12.99
CA ASN A 391 -6.96 46.29 11.91
C ASN A 391 -6.26 47.44 11.17
N TRP A 392 -4.95 47.60 11.36
CA TRP A 392 -4.13 48.53 10.57
C TRP A 392 -3.53 47.81 9.35
N GLN A 393 -3.75 48.36 8.14
CA GLN A 393 -3.02 48.00 6.92
C GLN A 393 -2.34 49.28 6.38
N VAL A 394 -1.01 49.30 6.33
CA VAL A 394 -0.24 50.41 5.74
C VAL A 394 0.33 49.96 4.40
N HIS A 395 -0.28 50.41 3.30
CA HIS A 395 0.27 50.22 1.95
C HIS A 395 1.08 51.45 1.53
N ALA A 396 2.39 51.24 1.34
CA ALA A 396 3.38 52.10 0.65
C ALA A 396 3.49 53.59 1.07
N ILE A 397 4.69 53.97 1.54
CA ILE A 397 5.13 55.38 1.58
C ILE A 397 5.96 55.63 0.32
N GLN A 398 5.42 56.32 -0.67
CA GLN A 398 6.17 56.73 -1.86
C GLN A 398 6.63 58.19 -1.70
N ARG A 399 7.95 58.45 -1.75
CA ARG A 399 8.54 59.80 -1.67
C ARG A 399 9.22 60.16 -2.99
N GLN A 400 9.01 61.39 -3.48
CA GLN A 400 9.59 61.85 -4.77
C GLN A 400 10.92 62.63 -4.65
N ASN A 401 11.41 63.01 -3.45
CA ASN A 401 12.51 63.99 -3.35
C ASN A 401 13.68 63.51 -2.45
N SER A 402 14.91 63.88 -2.85
CA SER A 402 16.22 63.29 -2.53
C SER A 402 16.87 63.66 -1.18
N GLU A 403 16.12 63.90 -0.11
CA GLU A 403 16.70 64.17 1.22
C GLU A 403 16.30 63.11 2.26
N TRP A 404 17.29 62.70 3.05
CA TRP A 404 17.28 61.53 3.93
C TRP A 404 16.23 61.64 5.04
N SER A 405 15.30 60.69 5.09
CA SER A 405 14.47 60.42 6.27
C SER A 405 14.12 58.94 6.25
N GLY A 406 14.77 58.15 7.10
CA GLY A 406 14.46 56.74 7.29
C GLY A 406 13.20 56.56 8.14
N LEU A 407 12.55 55.39 8.04
CA LEU A 407 11.57 54.93 9.01
C LEU A 407 12.32 54.62 10.32
N TYR A 408 12.28 55.53 11.30
CA TYR A 408 12.90 55.34 12.60
C TYR A 408 11.87 54.71 13.56
N VAL A 409 12.03 53.43 13.86
CA VAL A 409 11.24 52.72 14.88
C VAL A 409 12.23 52.30 15.96
N ASP A 410 12.20 52.97 17.10
CA ASP A 410 13.08 52.72 18.25
C ASP A 410 12.19 52.65 19.50
N ASP A 411 12.42 51.67 20.38
CA ASP A 411 11.68 51.45 21.62
C ASP A 411 10.14 51.47 21.52
N CYS A 412 9.58 50.93 20.44
CA CYS A 412 8.14 50.76 20.31
C CYS A 412 7.73 49.35 20.80
N GLU A 413 6.94 49.30 21.87
CA GLU A 413 6.28 48.08 22.34
C GLU A 413 4.96 47.95 21.56
N TRP A 414 4.96 47.15 20.49
CA TRP A 414 3.79 46.94 19.65
C TRP A 414 2.95 45.79 20.22
N SER A 415 1.83 46.11 20.85
CA SER A 415 0.94 45.10 21.43
C SER A 415 0.06 44.40 20.38
N PHE A 416 -0.22 45.03 19.22
CA PHE A 416 -1.06 44.45 18.17
C PHE A 416 -0.64 44.93 16.77
N LEU A 417 -0.03 44.06 15.97
CA LEU A 417 0.33 44.35 14.58
C LEU A 417 -0.14 43.23 13.65
N ASN A 418 -1.14 43.51 12.81
CA ASN A 418 -1.81 42.49 11.99
C ASN A 418 -1.07 42.08 10.71
N ARG A 419 -0.31 42.99 10.10
CA ARG A 419 0.47 42.71 8.88
C ARG A 419 1.58 43.76 8.74
N PHE A 420 2.82 43.30 8.57
CA PHE A 420 3.95 44.17 8.20
C PHE A 420 4.44 43.73 6.82
N TYR A 421 4.13 44.51 5.79
CA TYR A 421 4.50 44.19 4.40
C TYR A 421 5.44 45.28 3.86
N LEU A 422 6.71 44.93 3.63
CA LEU A 422 7.67 45.78 2.92
C LEU A 422 7.72 45.28 1.47
N ASN A 423 7.17 46.05 0.52
CA ASN A 423 7.14 45.67 -0.90
C ASN A 423 8.23 46.38 -1.73
N ASP A 424 8.57 45.76 -2.86
CA ASP A 424 9.83 45.80 -3.63
C ASP A 424 10.07 47.05 -4.50
N HIS A 425 9.93 48.26 -3.96
CA HIS A 425 10.17 49.50 -4.73
C HIS A 425 11.28 50.41 -4.20
N LEU A 426 12.12 49.93 -3.28
CA LEU A 426 13.28 50.68 -2.78
C LEU A 426 14.56 50.21 -3.46
N GLN A 427 14.93 50.83 -4.59
CA GLN A 427 16.19 50.55 -5.30
C GLN A 427 17.47 51.07 -4.61
N THR A 428 17.45 51.41 -3.31
CA THR A 428 18.67 51.86 -2.64
C THR A 428 18.78 51.38 -1.20
N SER A 429 19.93 50.75 -0.95
CA SER A 429 20.47 50.19 0.29
C SER A 429 20.43 51.14 1.49
N ALA A 430 19.62 50.81 2.52
CA ALA A 430 19.90 51.09 3.94
C ALA A 430 18.78 50.57 4.86
N ILE A 431 18.89 49.32 5.33
CA ILE A 431 18.30 48.89 6.61
C ILE A 431 19.46 48.45 7.47
N THR A 432 19.72 49.14 8.59
CA THR A 432 20.91 48.90 9.42
C THR A 432 20.46 48.45 10.82
N ARG A 433 20.88 47.23 11.20
CA ARG A 433 20.88 46.57 12.53
C ARG A 433 19.61 45.95 13.12
N ARG A 434 19.74 44.63 13.40
CA ARG A 434 19.16 43.76 14.44
C ARG A 434 17.76 44.16 14.96
N VAL A 435 16.72 43.58 14.36
CA VAL A 435 15.36 43.60 14.93
C VAL A 435 15.28 42.53 16.02
N ARG A 436 14.98 42.91 17.26
CA ARG A 436 14.76 41.99 18.37
C ARG A 436 13.31 42.15 18.84
N PHE A 437 12.46 41.17 18.57
CA PHE A 437 11.10 41.17 19.11
C PHE A 437 11.17 40.76 20.58
N GLY A 438 10.69 41.62 21.49
CA GLY A 438 10.55 41.27 22.90
C GLY A 438 9.55 40.13 23.11
N SER A 439 9.61 39.47 24.26
CA SER A 439 8.89 38.23 24.62
C SER A 439 7.36 38.37 24.80
N GLY A 440 6.68 39.14 23.95
CA GLY A 440 5.27 39.50 24.11
C GLY A 440 4.51 39.76 22.80
N PHE A 441 4.99 39.29 21.66
CA PHE A 441 4.24 39.40 20.41
C PHE A 441 3.08 38.38 20.39
N PHE A 442 1.83 38.84 20.35
CA PHE A 442 0.63 38.00 20.29
C PHE A 442 -0.12 38.26 18.98
N GLY A 443 -0.02 37.36 18.01
CA GLY A 443 -0.98 37.28 16.90
C GLY A 443 -2.21 36.50 17.35
N HIS A 444 -3.41 37.08 17.23
CA HIS A 444 -4.68 36.40 17.51
C HIS A 444 -5.62 36.50 16.31
N ASP A 445 -6.26 35.37 15.98
CA ASP A 445 -7.45 35.15 15.16
C ASP A 445 -7.60 35.93 13.84
N PHE A 446 -7.57 35.17 12.72
CA PHE A 446 -7.82 35.55 11.32
C PHE A 446 -6.63 36.07 10.49
N PHE A 447 -5.64 35.22 10.23
CA PHE A 447 -4.58 35.53 9.25
C PHE A 447 -4.56 34.56 8.06
N ARG A 448 -4.61 35.11 6.85
CA ARG A 448 -4.39 34.36 5.59
C ARG A 448 -2.93 34.25 5.16
N GLU A 449 -2.03 35.08 5.70
CA GLU A 449 -0.62 35.20 5.27
C GLU A 449 0.29 35.40 6.48
N GLY A 450 1.39 34.65 6.56
CA GLY A 450 2.37 34.68 7.66
C GLY A 450 3.33 35.87 7.63
N PHE A 451 4.36 35.88 8.50
CA PHE A 451 5.45 36.85 8.43
C PHE A 451 6.39 36.48 7.26
N ALA A 452 6.26 37.20 6.15
CA ALA A 452 7.05 37.00 4.94
C ALA A 452 7.99 38.17 4.69
N ILE A 453 9.30 37.90 4.61
CA ILE A 453 10.28 38.86 4.09
C ILE A 453 10.62 38.44 2.67
N ASN A 454 10.12 39.20 1.69
CA ASN A 454 10.43 39.00 0.28
C ASN A 454 11.30 40.18 -0.20
N ALA A 455 12.63 40.02 -0.12
CA ALA A 455 13.58 41.08 -0.48
C ALA A 455 14.85 40.53 -1.18
N PRO A 456 14.71 39.96 -2.40
CA PRO A 456 15.85 39.45 -3.16
C PRO A 456 16.85 40.58 -3.47
N GLY A 457 18.04 40.51 -2.85
CA GLY A 457 19.17 41.40 -3.13
C GLY A 457 19.28 42.68 -2.29
N CYS A 458 18.35 42.97 -1.38
CA CYS A 458 18.34 44.21 -0.59
C CYS A 458 18.80 44.06 0.87
N LEU A 459 19.19 42.85 1.31
CA LEU A 459 19.53 42.55 2.69
C LEU A 459 21.06 42.64 2.94
N SER A 460 21.49 43.58 3.79
CA SER A 460 22.91 43.81 4.09
C SER A 460 23.46 43.00 5.28
N GLU A 461 22.65 42.36 6.14
CA GLU A 461 23.07 41.79 7.44
C GLU A 461 22.39 40.44 7.82
N ASP A 462 22.89 39.78 8.88
CA ASP A 462 22.34 38.55 9.49
C ASP A 462 21.04 38.84 10.27
N TRP A 463 20.10 37.88 10.29
CA TRP A 463 18.80 38.02 10.96
C TRP A 463 18.63 36.99 12.08
N GLU A 464 18.03 37.40 13.19
CA GLU A 464 17.77 36.55 14.37
C GLU A 464 16.35 36.79 14.88
N PHE A 465 15.51 35.74 14.80
CA PHE A 465 14.22 35.64 15.47
C PHE A 465 14.46 34.88 16.77
N ASP A 466 14.27 35.56 17.90
CA ASP A 466 14.43 34.97 19.24
C ASP A 466 13.19 35.26 20.06
N GLY A 467 12.53 34.21 20.58
CA GLY A 467 11.39 34.34 21.48
C GLY A 467 10.06 34.73 20.83
N CYS A 468 9.86 34.48 19.53
CA CYS A 468 8.59 34.79 18.85
C CYS A 468 7.45 33.86 19.33
N ASP A 469 6.23 34.38 19.55
CA ASP A 469 5.01 33.57 19.73
C ASP A 469 4.04 33.89 18.59
N THR A 470 3.59 32.89 17.86
CA THR A 470 2.73 33.03 16.68
C THR A 470 1.59 32.02 16.75
N ARG A 471 0.38 32.44 16.34
CA ARG A 471 -0.83 31.60 16.38
C ARG A 471 -1.67 31.79 15.11
N ASP A 472 -2.34 30.72 14.68
CA ASP A 472 -3.43 30.69 13.71
C ASP A 472 -3.13 31.32 12.34
N CYS A 473 -1.98 30.97 11.76
CA CYS A 473 -1.55 31.41 10.43
C CYS A 473 -1.93 30.37 9.34
N LEU A 474 -2.99 30.62 8.58
CA LEU A 474 -3.55 29.69 7.58
C LEU A 474 -2.74 29.64 6.25
N ASP A 475 -1.53 30.19 6.22
CA ASP A 475 -0.73 30.26 4.99
C ASP A 475 0.02 28.95 4.74
N ARG A 476 -0.06 28.46 3.50
CA ARG A 476 0.73 27.32 3.01
C ARG A 476 2.23 27.61 2.92
N SER A 477 2.61 28.89 2.91
CA SER A 477 3.97 29.38 2.70
C SER A 477 4.82 29.43 3.97
N GLY A 478 4.23 29.16 5.14
CA GLY A 478 4.91 29.16 6.45
C GLY A 478 4.59 30.38 7.31
N VAL A 479 4.67 30.24 8.64
CA VAL A 479 4.55 31.39 9.57
C VAL A 479 5.76 32.30 9.49
N ILE A 480 6.93 31.69 9.37
CA ILE A 480 8.19 32.39 9.10
C ILE A 480 8.61 31.95 7.71
N HIS A 481 8.42 32.84 6.74
CA HIS A 481 8.81 32.60 5.35
C HIS A 481 10.01 33.48 4.99
N HIS A 482 11.13 32.84 4.66
CA HIS A 482 12.36 33.49 4.24
C HIS A 482 12.68 33.14 2.79
N TYR A 483 12.77 34.15 1.93
CA TYR A 483 13.07 34.02 0.50
C TYR A 483 14.23 34.92 0.07
N GLY A 484 15.17 34.40 -0.73
CA GLY A 484 16.12 35.21 -1.52
C GLY A 484 17.23 35.91 -0.73
N ILE A 485 17.94 35.17 0.14
CA ILE A 485 19.03 35.75 0.92
C ILE A 485 20.31 35.81 0.08
N GLY A 486 20.77 37.02 -0.22
CA GLY A 486 22.02 37.23 -0.94
C GLY A 486 23.20 36.48 -0.29
N ASN A 487 24.17 36.09 -1.13
CA ASN A 487 25.36 35.32 -0.76
C ASN A 487 25.99 35.72 0.61
N GLY A 488 26.12 34.75 1.51
CA GLY A 488 26.89 34.87 2.77
C GLY A 488 26.16 35.46 3.98
N LYS A 489 24.83 35.37 4.09
CA LYS A 489 24.06 35.83 5.26
C LYS A 489 23.33 34.70 5.97
N ARG A 490 23.22 34.77 7.29
CA ARG A 490 22.63 33.73 8.14
C ARG A 490 21.27 34.15 8.70
N VAL A 491 20.37 33.18 8.78
CA VAL A 491 19.11 33.29 9.52
C VAL A 491 19.21 32.44 10.77
N ARG A 492 18.84 33.00 11.92
CA ARG A 492 18.69 32.26 13.18
C ARG A 492 17.24 32.35 13.63
N VAL A 493 16.54 31.22 13.71
CA VAL A 493 15.20 31.12 14.29
C VAL A 493 15.32 30.29 15.57
N VAL A 494 15.24 30.96 16.71
CA VAL A 494 15.46 30.34 18.02
C VAL A 494 14.36 30.64 19.02
N ASN A 495 14.05 29.67 19.88
CA ASN A 495 13.10 29.83 21.00
C ASN A 495 11.70 30.34 20.60
N CYS A 496 11.25 30.07 19.36
CA CYS A 496 9.95 30.51 18.88
C CYS A 496 8.86 29.48 19.20
N ASN A 497 7.65 29.93 19.53
CA ASN A 497 6.44 29.15 19.72
C ASN A 497 5.48 29.44 18.54
N ILE A 498 5.19 28.43 17.72
CA ILE A 498 4.39 28.55 16.49
C ILE A 498 3.18 27.64 16.63
N ARG A 499 1.96 28.18 16.53
CA ARG A 499 0.72 27.42 16.71
C ARG A 499 -0.26 27.68 15.57
N GLY A 500 -1.13 26.71 15.27
CA GLY A 500 -2.27 26.94 14.39
C GLY A 500 -1.93 27.15 12.91
N ALA A 501 -0.74 26.71 12.47
CA ALA A 501 -0.22 27.08 11.16
C ALA A 501 -0.32 25.99 10.08
N GLY A 502 -0.50 26.43 8.83
CA GLY A 502 -0.42 25.60 7.63
C GLY A 502 0.98 25.11 7.28
N SER A 503 2.03 25.83 7.67
CA SER A 503 3.42 25.35 7.73
C SER A 503 4.18 26.17 8.77
N GLY A 504 5.17 25.59 9.45
CA GLY A 504 5.88 26.25 10.55
C GLY A 504 6.90 27.26 10.06
N ILE A 505 8.08 26.77 9.68
CA ILE A 505 9.24 27.55 9.26
C ILE A 505 9.57 27.16 7.82
N HIS A 506 9.63 28.14 6.93
CA HIS A 506 9.98 27.94 5.54
C HIS A 506 11.22 28.77 5.19
N ILE A 507 12.30 28.08 4.78
CA ILE A 507 13.56 28.68 4.40
C ILE A 507 13.86 28.31 2.96
N GLU A 508 13.88 29.32 2.10
CA GLU A 508 14.13 29.23 0.67
C GLU A 508 15.36 30.07 0.31
N GLU A 509 16.31 29.49 -0.42
CA GLU A 509 17.54 30.17 -0.87
C GLU A 509 18.38 30.81 0.27
N SER A 510 18.51 30.14 1.43
CA SER A 510 19.32 30.67 2.53
C SER A 510 20.81 30.41 2.37
N ALA A 511 21.65 31.34 2.84
CA ALA A 511 23.10 31.16 2.82
C ALA A 511 23.63 30.26 3.95
N ASP A 512 24.92 29.92 3.79
CA ASP A 512 25.70 29.00 4.62
C ASP A 512 25.67 29.35 6.12
N GLY A 513 25.33 28.40 6.99
CA GLY A 513 25.38 28.55 8.45
C GLY A 513 24.10 29.07 9.14
N SER A 514 22.94 28.94 8.51
CA SER A 514 21.64 29.25 9.14
C SER A 514 21.28 28.25 10.25
N VAL A 515 20.57 28.70 11.28
CA VAL A 515 20.25 27.92 12.49
C VAL A 515 18.74 27.97 12.80
N VAL A 516 18.11 26.81 12.98
CA VAL A 516 16.73 26.66 13.46
C VAL A 516 16.76 25.83 14.74
N ALA A 517 16.62 26.46 15.91
CA ALA A 517 16.82 25.74 17.17
C ALA A 517 15.83 26.07 18.30
N ASN A 518 15.49 25.05 19.10
CA ASN A 518 14.65 25.20 20.30
C ASN A 518 13.26 25.81 20.04
N ASN A 519 12.69 25.60 18.85
CA ASN A 519 11.35 26.08 18.52
C ASN A 519 10.29 25.05 18.92
N VAL A 520 9.12 25.52 19.37
CA VAL A 520 7.94 24.69 19.66
C VAL A 520 6.89 24.97 18.59
N MET A 521 6.49 23.96 17.83
CA MET A 521 5.53 24.06 16.71
C MET A 521 4.33 23.16 16.97
N ASN A 522 3.12 23.71 17.05
CA ASN A 522 1.86 22.97 17.15
C ASN A 522 1.01 23.27 15.91
N LEU A 523 1.18 22.46 14.86
CA LEU A 523 0.49 22.63 13.58
C LEU A 523 -0.87 21.93 13.63
N THR A 524 -1.90 22.58 13.08
CA THR A 524 -3.29 22.10 13.17
C THR A 524 -3.89 21.76 11.81
N GLU A 525 -3.26 22.18 10.70
CA GLU A 525 -3.79 22.00 9.35
C GLU A 525 -3.27 20.75 8.63
N ALA A 526 -4.12 20.16 7.80
CA ALA A 526 -3.75 19.04 6.94
C ALA A 526 -2.78 19.49 5.81
N GLY A 527 -1.77 18.67 5.52
CA GLY A 527 -0.70 18.97 4.55
C GLY A 527 0.44 19.82 5.11
N ALA A 528 0.44 20.09 6.43
CA ALA A 528 1.41 21.00 7.04
C ALA A 528 2.83 20.43 7.09
N THR A 529 3.80 21.30 6.80
CA THR A 529 5.23 21.02 7.00
C THR A 529 5.77 21.84 8.18
N ALA A 530 6.37 21.22 9.20
CA ALA A 530 6.88 21.99 10.35
C ALA A 530 8.11 22.83 9.98
N ILE A 531 9.08 22.22 9.30
CA ILE A 531 10.24 22.93 8.76
C ILE A 531 10.42 22.52 7.31
N ARG A 532 10.37 23.48 6.39
CA ARG A 532 10.61 23.28 4.97
C ARG A 532 11.88 24.01 4.55
N LEU A 533 12.77 23.29 3.89
CA LEU A 533 13.96 23.83 3.25
C LEU A 533 13.85 23.65 1.74
N LEU A 534 13.82 24.76 0.99
CA LEU A 534 13.76 24.76 -0.48
C LEU A 534 15.01 25.37 -1.09
N ASP A 535 15.47 24.77 -2.18
CA ASP A 535 16.39 25.37 -3.14
C ASP A 535 15.60 25.58 -4.44
N ASN A 536 15.20 26.82 -4.72
CA ASN A 536 14.36 27.18 -5.87
C ASN A 536 15.19 27.95 -6.90
N ASN A 537 16.29 27.34 -7.35
CA ASN A 537 17.24 28.00 -8.24
C ASN A 537 16.76 28.01 -9.71
N VAL A 538 15.55 28.49 -9.96
CA VAL A 538 14.97 28.56 -11.30
C VAL A 538 15.28 29.93 -11.92
N GLY A 539 16.54 30.11 -12.35
CA GLY A 539 16.86 31.07 -13.44
C GLY A 539 17.76 32.28 -13.13
N THR A 540 18.33 32.44 -11.94
CA THR A 540 19.14 33.65 -11.61
C THR A 540 20.66 33.47 -11.75
N GLY A 541 21.16 32.27 -12.02
CA GLY A 541 22.59 32.02 -12.27
C GLY A 541 23.50 32.11 -11.04
N SER A 542 22.96 32.37 -9.84
CA SER A 542 23.71 32.29 -8.58
C SER A 542 23.56 30.90 -7.96
N SER A 543 24.54 30.03 -8.18
CA SER A 543 24.55 28.63 -7.71
C SER A 543 24.88 28.49 -6.21
N VAL A 544 24.08 29.06 -5.32
CA VAL A 544 24.35 29.01 -3.88
C VAL A 544 23.37 28.05 -3.22
N SER A 545 23.72 26.78 -3.25
CA SER A 545 23.00 25.75 -2.52
C SER A 545 23.08 26.01 -1.02
N PRO A 546 22.00 25.83 -0.25
CA PRO A 546 22.06 25.93 1.20
C PRO A 546 23.03 24.89 1.78
N ARG A 547 24.10 25.35 2.43
CA ARG A 547 25.10 24.51 3.11
C ARG A 547 25.13 24.82 4.61
N ASN A 548 25.53 23.84 5.41
CA ASN A 548 25.64 23.89 6.88
C ASN A 548 24.43 24.45 7.64
N ILE A 549 23.20 24.08 7.27
CA ILE A 549 22.02 24.41 8.09
C ILE A 549 22.04 23.57 9.36
N VAL A 550 21.85 24.19 10.53
CA VAL A 550 21.74 23.50 11.81
C VAL A 550 20.29 23.50 12.27
N ILE A 551 19.69 22.31 12.42
CA ILE A 551 18.33 22.14 12.96
C ILE A 551 18.41 21.34 14.27
N SER A 552 18.17 21.99 15.41
CA SER A 552 18.36 21.32 16.70
C SER A 552 17.41 21.69 17.83
N GLY A 553 16.97 20.71 18.63
CA GLY A 553 16.18 20.99 19.83
C GLY A 553 14.73 21.43 19.56
N ASN A 554 14.24 21.31 18.32
CA ASN A 554 12.88 21.71 17.99
C ASN A 554 11.86 20.64 18.41
N THR A 555 10.70 21.06 18.90
CA THR A 555 9.55 20.19 19.20
C THR A 555 8.42 20.54 18.26
N ALA A 556 8.01 19.63 17.39
CA ALA A 556 6.88 19.83 16.49
C ALA A 556 5.79 18.78 16.71
N LYS A 557 4.54 19.22 16.72
CA LYS A 557 3.35 18.38 16.76
C LYS A 557 2.48 18.66 15.53
N GLY A 558 2.20 17.63 14.75
CA GLY A 558 1.41 17.70 13.53
C GLY A 558 -0.11 17.61 13.77
N PRO A 559 -0.91 17.81 12.71
CA PRO A 559 -2.38 17.81 12.73
C PRO A 559 -3.02 16.45 13.08
N GLY A 560 -2.20 15.39 13.24
CA GLY A 560 -2.65 14.02 13.48
C GLY A 560 -2.64 13.15 12.22
N ARG A 561 -2.64 11.82 12.43
CA ARG A 561 -2.35 10.77 11.44
C ARG A 561 -3.24 10.71 10.18
N ASN A 562 -4.29 11.53 10.08
CA ASN A 562 -5.29 11.47 8.99
C ASN A 562 -5.07 12.52 7.88
N SER A 563 -4.06 13.37 8.02
CA SER A 563 -3.67 14.36 7.03
C SER A 563 -2.65 13.72 6.07
N VAL A 564 -3.10 13.29 4.88
CA VAL A 564 -2.20 12.98 3.77
C VAL A 564 -1.25 14.17 3.52
N ASP A 565 0.04 13.88 3.42
CA ASP A 565 1.18 14.78 3.16
C ASP A 565 1.68 15.70 4.30
N SER A 566 1.31 15.45 5.57
CA SER A 566 1.94 16.20 6.68
C SER A 566 3.39 15.73 6.92
N ARG A 567 4.34 16.68 6.99
CA ARG A 567 5.79 16.42 7.10
C ARG A 567 6.37 17.16 8.31
N GLY A 568 7.17 16.50 9.15
CA GLY A 568 7.90 17.15 10.24
C GLY A 568 8.97 18.08 9.66
N ILE A 569 9.97 17.51 8.99
CA ILE A 569 10.99 18.26 8.25
C ILE A 569 10.99 17.80 6.79
N LEU A 570 10.89 18.76 5.86
CA LEU A 570 10.99 18.54 4.41
C LEU A 570 12.25 19.22 3.85
N PHE A 571 13.04 18.44 3.13
CA PHE A 571 14.07 18.92 2.22
C PHE A 571 13.58 18.72 0.79
N ALA A 572 13.38 19.80 0.03
CA ALA A 572 12.99 19.70 -1.37
C ALA A 572 13.89 20.57 -2.24
N ASN A 573 14.29 20.01 -3.39
CA ASN A 573 15.03 20.70 -4.44
C ASN A 573 14.13 20.72 -5.67
N ASP A 574 13.79 21.89 -6.21
CA ASP A 574 12.86 21.98 -7.36
C ASP A 574 13.58 21.83 -8.71
N VAL A 575 14.90 21.60 -8.71
CA VAL A 575 15.68 21.57 -9.95
C VAL A 575 15.84 20.14 -10.49
N THR A 576 15.26 19.92 -11.66
CA THR A 576 15.32 18.67 -12.41
C THR A 576 16.78 18.23 -12.66
N ASN A 577 17.16 17.13 -12.02
CA ASN A 577 18.09 16.10 -12.50
C ASN A 577 19.62 16.26 -12.46
N ASP A 578 20.26 17.29 -11.90
CA ASP A 578 21.69 17.14 -11.47
C ASP A 578 22.17 18.32 -10.60
N GLY A 579 22.34 18.05 -9.29
CA GLY A 579 22.92 18.95 -8.28
C GLY A 579 21.87 19.79 -7.51
N PRO A 580 22.13 20.28 -6.28
CA PRO A 580 23.30 20.17 -5.38
C PRO A 580 22.99 19.38 -4.07
N VAL A 581 24.03 19.12 -3.25
CA VAL A 581 23.92 18.41 -1.96
C VAL A 581 23.51 19.37 -0.85
N PHE A 582 22.33 19.18 -0.24
CA PHE A 582 21.98 19.84 1.02
C PHE A 582 22.91 19.38 2.15
N GLY A 583 23.69 20.31 2.72
CA GLY A 583 24.47 20.07 3.92
C GLY A 583 23.71 20.49 5.18
N ALA A 584 22.83 19.65 5.71
CA ALA A 584 22.13 19.95 6.97
C ALA A 584 22.60 19.02 8.11
N ASN A 585 22.83 19.59 9.29
CA ASN A 585 23.05 18.87 10.54
C ASN A 585 21.77 18.91 11.39
N VAL A 586 21.16 17.75 11.62
CA VAL A 586 19.86 17.65 12.29
C VAL A 586 19.97 16.79 13.54
N TYR A 587 19.77 17.37 14.73
CA TYR A 587 19.95 16.64 15.99
C TYR A 587 19.05 17.10 17.13
N GLY A 588 18.58 16.18 17.97
CA GLY A 588 17.81 16.49 19.18
C GLY A 588 16.41 17.08 18.94
N ASN A 589 15.78 16.80 17.79
CA ASN A 589 14.42 17.28 17.50
C ASN A 589 13.36 16.22 17.87
N ILE A 590 12.19 16.65 18.33
CA ILE A 590 11.03 15.83 18.67
C ILE A 590 9.92 16.12 17.65
N MET A 591 9.45 15.10 16.92
CA MET A 591 8.40 15.21 15.91
C MET A 591 7.27 14.24 16.24
N GLU A 592 6.07 14.75 16.55
CA GLU A 592 4.91 13.94 16.95
C GLU A 592 3.71 14.15 16.01
N GLY A 593 3.00 13.09 15.62
CA GLY A 593 1.70 13.21 14.94
C GLY A 593 1.72 13.69 13.48
N PHE A 594 2.87 13.64 12.81
CA PHE A 594 3.01 13.84 11.36
C PHE A 594 2.85 12.52 10.61
N GLU A 595 2.37 12.55 9.37
CA GLU A 595 2.44 11.35 8.51
C GLU A 595 3.90 10.98 8.25
N ARG A 596 4.77 11.95 7.92
CA ARG A 596 6.21 11.71 7.71
C ARG A 596 7.04 12.54 8.66
N GLY A 597 7.85 11.92 9.50
CA GLY A 597 8.76 12.66 10.40
C GLY A 597 9.82 13.46 9.62
N TYR A 598 10.41 12.82 8.60
CA TYR A 598 11.42 13.39 7.72
C TYR A 598 11.12 12.98 6.27
N ALA A 599 11.18 13.92 5.34
CA ALA A 599 10.98 13.66 3.91
C ALA A 599 12.04 14.38 3.07
N ALA A 600 12.53 13.71 2.04
CA ALA A 600 13.35 14.29 0.97
C ALA A 600 12.68 13.98 -0.37
N ASP A 601 12.51 15.00 -1.21
CA ASP A 601 12.26 14.83 -2.65
C ASP A 601 13.64 14.74 -3.34
N ASP A 602 13.90 13.63 -4.03
CA ASP A 602 15.13 13.27 -4.80
C ASP A 602 16.40 12.79 -4.05
N ASP A 603 17.37 12.28 -4.84
CA ASP A 603 18.65 11.61 -4.49
C ASP A 603 19.64 12.51 -3.69
N GLN A 604 19.18 13.08 -2.59
CA GLN A 604 19.92 13.98 -1.72
C GLN A 604 20.80 13.22 -0.74
N ARG A 605 22.10 13.54 -0.70
CA ARG A 605 23.06 12.95 0.25
C ARG A 605 22.95 13.65 1.60
N PHE A 606 22.33 13.00 2.58
CA PHE A 606 22.34 13.46 3.97
C PHE A 606 23.75 13.40 4.57
N VAL A 607 24.19 14.51 5.22
CA VAL A 607 25.54 14.60 5.78
C VAL A 607 25.60 14.05 7.21
N ASN A 608 24.64 14.32 8.11
CA ASN A 608 24.57 13.72 9.47
C ASN A 608 23.19 13.95 10.17
N ALA A 609 22.55 12.91 10.70
CA ALA A 609 21.35 13.04 11.56
C ALA A 609 21.46 12.12 12.79
N PHE A 610 21.51 12.68 14.00
CA PHE A 610 21.73 11.94 15.26
C PHE A 610 20.77 12.39 16.37
N GLY A 611 20.18 11.46 17.13
CA GLY A 611 19.46 11.75 18.37
C GLY A 611 18.10 12.45 18.18
N ASN A 612 17.44 12.27 17.03
CA ASN A 612 16.09 12.78 16.81
C ASN A 612 15.04 11.73 17.22
N ILE A 613 13.95 12.17 17.82
CA ILE A 613 12.84 11.32 18.28
C ILE A 613 11.62 11.61 17.39
N ALA A 614 11.12 10.59 16.69
CA ALA A 614 9.83 10.64 16.00
C ALA A 614 8.85 9.72 16.71
N ARG A 615 7.68 10.21 17.10
CA ARG A 615 6.58 9.43 17.69
C ARG A 615 5.35 9.55 16.80
N ASP A 616 4.59 8.47 16.66
CA ASP A 616 3.35 8.43 15.88
C ASP A 616 3.48 8.81 14.38
N CYS A 617 4.64 8.60 13.78
CA CYS A 617 4.91 8.92 12.36
C CYS A 617 5.07 7.66 11.50
N PHE A 618 4.73 7.74 10.20
CA PHE A 618 5.23 6.82 9.18
C PHE A 618 6.59 7.31 8.66
N TRP A 619 7.56 6.42 8.51
CA TRP A 619 8.78 6.75 7.77
C TRP A 619 8.61 6.24 6.34
N GLY A 620 8.38 7.15 5.39
CA GLY A 620 8.28 6.84 3.96
C GLY A 620 9.46 7.44 3.20
N TYR A 621 10.28 6.59 2.56
CA TYR A 621 11.41 7.01 1.73
C TYR A 621 11.07 6.81 0.25
N TRP A 622 11.18 7.86 -0.55
CA TRP A 622 11.12 7.80 -2.01
C TRP A 622 12.55 7.95 -2.52
N ALA A 623 13.23 6.82 -2.78
CA ALA A 623 14.53 6.86 -3.45
C ALA A 623 14.70 5.67 -4.38
N THR A 624 15.55 5.89 -5.40
CA THR A 624 16.03 4.86 -6.32
C THR A 624 16.80 3.77 -5.57
N GLU A 625 16.89 2.57 -6.16
CA GLU A 625 17.39 1.37 -5.48
C GLU A 625 18.86 1.49 -5.01
N ASN A 626 19.68 2.28 -5.71
CA ASN A 626 21.09 2.51 -5.37
C ASN A 626 21.28 3.38 -4.11
N SER A 627 20.36 4.32 -3.86
CA SER A 627 20.41 5.25 -2.73
C SER A 627 19.97 4.59 -1.41
N ARG A 628 19.13 3.55 -1.50
CA ARG A 628 18.66 2.76 -0.35
C ARG A 628 19.76 1.99 0.37
N ARG A 629 20.89 1.73 -0.30
CA ARG A 629 22.02 0.97 0.27
C ARG A 629 22.94 1.86 1.12
N LEU A 630 23.20 3.10 0.70
CA LEU A 630 24.09 4.05 1.39
C LEU A 630 23.48 4.67 2.65
N VAL A 631 22.15 4.77 2.71
CA VAL A 631 21.42 5.36 3.85
C VAL A 631 21.28 4.35 5.01
N ARG A 632 21.23 3.04 4.70
CA ARG A 632 21.09 1.98 5.72
C ARG A 632 22.27 1.91 6.69
N ASP A 633 23.47 2.21 6.22
CA ASP A 633 24.71 2.09 7.00
C ASP A 633 24.97 3.29 7.94
N ARG A 634 24.29 4.43 7.75
CA ARG A 634 24.52 5.64 8.57
C ARG A 634 23.46 5.95 9.63
N PHE A 635 22.37 5.18 9.71
CA PHE A 635 21.19 5.52 10.52
C PHE A 635 20.88 4.57 11.70
N GLN A 636 21.75 3.60 12.01
CA GLN A 636 21.48 2.52 12.99
C GLN A 636 21.39 2.95 14.49
N ASN A 637 21.52 4.25 14.83
CA ASN A 637 21.58 4.72 16.22
C ASN A 637 20.39 5.58 16.72
N ASN A 638 19.28 5.71 15.97
CA ASN A 638 18.10 6.45 16.44
C ASN A 638 17.07 5.54 17.14
N GLN A 639 16.57 5.97 18.30
CA GLN A 639 15.52 5.28 19.04
C GLN A 639 14.14 5.58 18.41
N ALA A 640 13.63 4.66 17.60
CA ALA A 640 12.24 4.69 17.16
C ALA A 640 11.35 3.99 18.19
N VAL A 641 10.33 4.68 18.71
CA VAL A 641 9.28 4.10 19.57
C VAL A 641 7.97 4.21 18.78
N ASP A 642 7.34 3.08 18.46
CA ASP A 642 6.03 2.95 17.79
C ASP A 642 5.86 3.50 16.35
N CYS A 643 6.91 3.53 15.52
CA CYS A 643 6.79 3.88 14.09
C CYS A 643 6.62 2.62 13.21
N MET A 644 5.49 2.51 12.48
CA MET A 644 5.32 1.49 11.43
C MET A 644 6.10 1.90 10.17
N ILE A 645 7.06 1.07 9.75
CA ILE A 645 7.71 1.20 8.45
C ILE A 645 6.79 0.53 7.42
N ASN A 646 6.04 1.32 6.66
CA ASN A 646 5.12 0.80 5.65
C ASN A 646 5.55 1.30 4.26
N TYR A 647 6.00 0.37 3.41
CA TYR A 647 6.31 0.66 2.01
C TYR A 647 5.00 0.60 1.21
N ARG A 648 4.43 1.75 0.83
CA ARG A 648 3.32 1.76 -0.13
C ARG A 648 3.86 1.43 -1.51
N HIS A 649 3.48 0.26 -2.02
CA HIS A 649 3.35 0.04 -3.46
C HIS A 649 1.98 0.56 -3.87
N ASP A 650 1.94 1.63 -4.65
CA ASP A 650 0.70 2.03 -5.30
C ASP A 650 0.37 1.04 -6.42
N ASN A 651 -0.90 0.63 -6.45
CA ASN A 651 -1.51 -0.27 -7.43
C ASN A 651 -1.37 0.29 -8.84
N VAL A 652 -0.38 -0.18 -9.60
CA VAL A 652 -0.43 -0.19 -11.06
C VAL A 652 -0.14 -1.62 -11.51
N SER A 653 -1.18 -2.28 -12.02
CA SER A 653 -1.10 -3.56 -12.71
C SER A 653 -0.23 -3.39 -13.96
N PHE A 654 1.07 -3.63 -13.85
CA PHE A 654 1.94 -3.86 -15.01
C PHE A 654 1.93 -5.35 -15.34
N GLY A 655 1.35 -5.69 -16.48
CA GLY A 655 1.55 -6.99 -17.11
C GLY A 655 3.03 -7.18 -17.43
N LEU A 656 3.70 -8.04 -16.69
CA LEU A 656 5.07 -8.46 -16.97
C LEU A 656 5.05 -9.44 -18.14
N TRP A 657 5.28 -8.90 -19.34
CA TRP A 657 5.79 -9.66 -20.46
C TRP A 657 7.30 -9.85 -20.30
N GLY A 658 7.78 -11.05 -20.65
CA GLY A 658 9.04 -11.62 -20.17
C GLY A 658 10.31 -10.78 -20.38
N GLY A 659 11.06 -10.63 -19.30
CA GLY A 659 12.46 -10.22 -19.29
C GLY A 659 13.16 -10.83 -18.08
N LYS A 660 14.07 -11.77 -18.31
CA LYS A 660 14.90 -12.41 -17.29
C LYS A 660 15.80 -11.36 -16.63
N ASN A 661 15.42 -10.83 -15.47
CA ASN A 661 16.33 -10.15 -14.55
C ASN A 661 15.91 -10.50 -13.12
N SER A 662 16.89 -10.93 -12.32
CA SER A 662 16.81 -11.43 -10.95
C SER A 662 16.10 -10.46 -10.00
N ALA A 663 14.82 -10.69 -9.72
CA ALA A 663 14.07 -9.98 -8.69
C ALA A 663 14.03 -10.84 -7.41
N ALA A 664 14.65 -10.35 -6.34
CA ALA A 664 14.46 -10.91 -5.00
C ALA A 664 13.03 -10.58 -4.54
N VAL A 665 12.10 -11.53 -4.69
CA VAL A 665 10.73 -11.37 -4.19
C VAL A 665 10.74 -11.70 -2.70
N ARG A 666 10.61 -10.66 -1.86
CA ARG A 666 10.39 -10.83 -0.43
C ARG A 666 8.94 -11.29 -0.22
N GLU A 667 8.72 -12.60 -0.18
CA GLU A 667 7.40 -13.18 0.03
C GLU A 667 7.04 -13.14 1.53
N MET A 668 6.09 -12.26 1.89
CA MET A 668 5.39 -12.39 3.17
C MET A 668 4.35 -13.52 3.03
N PHE A 669 4.43 -14.52 3.91
CA PHE A 669 3.68 -15.78 3.82
C PHE A 669 2.15 -15.64 3.72
N GLY A 670 1.59 -14.48 4.08
CA GLY A 670 0.16 -14.19 3.91
C GLY A 670 -0.32 -14.18 2.46
N GLY A 671 0.56 -13.93 1.48
CA GLY A 671 0.22 -13.99 0.04
C GLY A 671 0.70 -15.28 -0.65
N ALA A 672 1.90 -15.76 -0.33
CA ALA A 672 2.56 -16.82 -1.08
C ALA A 672 1.93 -18.21 -0.91
N TYR A 673 1.41 -18.55 0.28
CA TYR A 673 0.73 -19.84 0.51
C TYR A 673 -0.51 -19.99 -0.39
N ALA A 674 -1.21 -18.89 -0.70
CA ALA A 674 -2.36 -18.88 -1.59
C ALA A 674 -1.98 -18.97 -3.08
N THR A 675 -0.72 -18.69 -3.46
CA THR A 675 -0.29 -18.68 -4.88
C THR A 675 0.25 -20.03 -5.39
N GLY A 676 0.29 -21.08 -4.56
CA GLY A 676 0.76 -22.41 -4.97
C GLY A 676 2.27 -22.55 -5.15
N ARG A 677 3.08 -21.56 -4.70
CA ARG A 677 4.55 -21.57 -4.81
C ARG A 677 5.26 -22.46 -3.78
N TRP A 678 4.58 -22.80 -2.69
CA TRP A 678 5.06 -23.72 -1.67
C TRP A 678 4.14 -24.94 -1.59
N THR A 679 4.72 -26.13 -1.51
CA THR A 679 4.03 -27.40 -1.38
C THR A 679 4.21 -27.92 0.06
N PRO A 680 3.11 -28.06 0.83
CA PRO A 680 3.17 -28.70 2.13
C PRO A 680 3.33 -30.21 1.96
N LEU A 681 4.26 -30.81 2.70
CA LEU A 681 4.42 -32.25 2.81
C LEU A 681 4.24 -32.61 4.29
N LEU A 682 3.28 -33.48 4.59
CA LEU A 682 2.87 -33.82 5.94
C LEU A 682 3.03 -35.32 6.17
N GLY A 683 3.50 -35.68 7.37
CA GLY A 683 3.55 -37.06 7.82
C GLY A 683 2.16 -37.63 8.05
N SER A 684 2.11 -38.93 8.32
CA SER A 684 0.83 -39.64 8.52
C SER A 684 0.15 -39.33 9.85
N ASP A 685 0.82 -38.68 10.81
CA ASP A 685 0.22 -38.34 12.10
C ASP A 685 -0.76 -37.16 11.97
N GLY A 686 -1.89 -37.25 12.67
CA GLY A 686 -2.97 -36.27 12.56
C GLY A 686 -2.65 -34.90 13.14
N THR A 687 -1.57 -34.76 13.92
CA THR A 687 -1.12 -33.48 14.47
C THR A 687 -0.19 -32.71 13.53
N ASN A 688 0.32 -33.35 12.47
CA ASN A 688 1.05 -32.66 11.41
C ASN A 688 0.18 -31.58 10.76
N ALA A 689 0.66 -30.34 10.78
CA ALA A 689 -0.10 -29.23 10.22
C ALA A 689 0.83 -28.12 9.71
N ILE A 690 0.40 -27.44 8.65
CA ILE A 690 0.96 -26.17 8.20
C ILE A 690 -0.19 -25.16 8.14
N GLY A 691 -0.02 -24.03 8.81
CA GLY A 691 -1.07 -23.00 8.83
C GLY A 691 -0.54 -21.64 9.28
N ALA A 692 -1.30 -20.59 9.00
CA ALA A 692 -1.04 -19.27 9.56
C ALA A 692 -1.25 -19.34 11.09
N ALA A 693 -0.29 -18.83 11.86
CA ALA A 693 -0.44 -18.74 13.31
C ALA A 693 -1.65 -17.85 13.65
N VAL A 694 -2.51 -18.33 14.55
CA VAL A 694 -3.65 -17.55 15.03
C VAL A 694 -3.11 -16.34 15.82
N SER A 695 -3.36 -15.15 15.27
CA SER A 695 -3.33 -13.79 15.83
C SER A 695 -2.67 -13.56 17.20
N PRO A 696 -1.77 -12.56 17.35
CA PRO A 696 -1.61 -11.40 16.46
C PRO A 696 -0.47 -11.51 15.43
N ALA A 697 0.18 -12.67 15.30
CA ALA A 697 1.38 -12.78 14.47
C ALA A 697 1.07 -13.26 13.05
N THR A 698 1.63 -12.57 12.06
CA THR A 698 1.63 -12.88 10.61
C THR A 698 2.48 -14.12 10.25
N ASP A 699 2.82 -14.94 11.24
CA ASP A 699 3.84 -15.99 11.11
C ASP A 699 3.23 -17.25 10.48
N LEU A 700 4.01 -17.89 9.61
CA LEU A 700 3.74 -19.24 9.14
C LEU A 700 4.15 -20.24 10.22
N ARG A 701 3.27 -21.19 10.57
CA ARG A 701 3.56 -22.25 11.53
C ARG A 701 3.64 -23.61 10.84
N LEU A 702 4.75 -24.32 11.07
CA LEU A 702 4.90 -25.76 10.80
C LEU A 702 4.78 -26.49 12.14
N THR A 703 3.86 -27.45 12.24
CA THR A 703 3.65 -28.31 13.41
C THR A 703 4.00 -29.75 13.04
N SER A 704 4.93 -30.38 13.75
CA SER A 704 5.25 -31.79 13.58
C SER A 704 4.17 -32.70 14.17
N GLY A 705 4.22 -33.99 13.83
CA GLY A 705 3.46 -35.02 14.52
C GLY A 705 3.87 -35.18 16.00
N ASP A 706 3.02 -35.85 16.79
CA ASP A 706 3.21 -36.16 18.21
C ASP A 706 3.22 -37.68 18.51
N GLY A 707 3.45 -38.51 17.50
CA GLY A 707 3.53 -39.97 17.64
C GLY A 707 4.79 -40.44 18.40
N ALA A 708 4.64 -41.43 19.29
CA ALA A 708 5.72 -41.99 20.11
C ALA A 708 6.81 -42.75 19.34
N ALA A 709 6.47 -43.33 18.18
CA ALA A 709 7.33 -44.20 17.36
C ALA A 709 7.92 -43.43 16.14
N ALA A 710 8.39 -42.21 16.41
CA ALA A 710 8.55 -41.15 15.44
C ALA A 710 9.60 -41.41 14.34
N SER A 711 9.14 -41.91 13.19
CA SER A 711 9.88 -41.76 11.94
C SER A 711 9.53 -40.43 11.27
N VAL A 712 10.38 -39.96 10.37
CA VAL A 712 10.11 -38.80 9.51
C VAL A 712 8.79 -38.96 8.75
N ALA A 713 8.50 -40.16 8.26
CA ALA A 713 7.25 -40.45 7.53
C ALA A 713 5.99 -40.26 8.39
N VAL A 714 6.11 -40.42 9.71
CA VAL A 714 4.97 -40.27 10.65
C VAL A 714 4.89 -38.85 11.15
N ASN A 715 5.98 -38.29 11.72
CA ASN A 715 5.96 -37.02 12.44
C ASN A 715 6.54 -35.83 11.66
N GLY A 716 7.05 -36.03 10.44
CA GLY A 716 7.69 -34.97 9.66
C GLY A 716 6.71 -33.98 9.05
N THR A 717 7.05 -32.70 9.12
CA THR A 717 6.33 -31.62 8.44
C THR A 717 7.34 -30.78 7.67
N ALA A 718 7.13 -30.68 6.36
CA ALA A 718 7.99 -29.90 5.48
C ALA A 718 7.16 -28.89 4.69
N LEU A 719 7.72 -27.68 4.52
CA LEU A 719 7.29 -26.74 3.51
C LEU A 719 8.40 -26.61 2.47
N VAL A 720 8.11 -27.04 1.25
CA VAL A 720 9.08 -27.13 0.16
C VAL A 720 8.65 -26.23 -1.00
N GLY A 721 9.58 -25.58 -1.70
CA GLY A 721 9.21 -24.85 -2.91
C GLY A 721 8.62 -25.80 -3.96
N SER A 722 7.50 -25.42 -4.59
CA SER A 722 6.73 -26.29 -5.50
C SER A 722 7.48 -26.74 -6.75
N PHE A 723 8.60 -26.10 -7.08
CA PHE A 723 9.39 -26.39 -8.28
C PHE A 723 10.88 -26.49 -7.93
N LEU A 724 11.55 -27.47 -8.53
CA LEU A 724 13.02 -27.54 -8.60
C LEU A 724 13.49 -26.51 -9.63
N GLN A 725 13.93 -25.34 -9.17
CA GLN A 725 14.15 -24.18 -10.05
C GLN A 725 15.43 -23.38 -9.75
N TYR A 726 16.20 -23.76 -8.73
CA TYR A 726 17.42 -23.05 -8.33
C TYR A 726 18.65 -23.90 -8.62
N ARG A 727 19.62 -23.38 -9.39
CA ARG A 727 20.94 -24.01 -9.58
C ARG A 727 22.00 -23.04 -9.13
N ALA A 728 23.01 -23.51 -8.41
CA ALA A 728 24.10 -22.62 -8.01
C ALA A 728 24.88 -22.09 -9.22
N ALA A 729 24.94 -22.85 -10.31
CA ALA A 729 25.54 -22.40 -11.57
C ALA A 729 24.83 -21.20 -12.21
N ASP A 730 23.56 -20.91 -11.87
CA ASP A 730 22.81 -19.78 -12.43
C ASP A 730 23.08 -18.46 -11.67
N GLY A 731 23.86 -18.49 -10.59
CA GLY A 731 24.16 -17.34 -9.74
C GLY A 731 24.20 -17.74 -8.26
N ARG A 732 24.65 -16.84 -7.40
CA ARG A 732 24.79 -17.13 -5.96
C ARG A 732 23.41 -17.32 -5.34
N LEU A 733 23.06 -18.55 -4.96
CA LEU A 733 21.79 -18.83 -4.30
C LEU A 733 21.81 -18.31 -2.87
N ARG A 734 20.69 -17.78 -2.39
CA ARG A 734 20.54 -17.39 -0.99
C ARG A 734 19.15 -17.76 -0.50
N PHE A 735 19.07 -18.44 0.64
CA PHE A 735 17.83 -18.70 1.36
C PHE A 735 17.90 -18.11 2.76
N ASP A 736 17.09 -17.08 3.01
CA ASP A 736 16.96 -16.40 4.31
C ASP A 736 15.64 -16.80 4.99
N VAL A 737 15.70 -17.26 6.23
CA VAL A 737 14.51 -17.56 7.05
C VAL A 737 14.64 -16.92 8.42
N LYS A 738 13.66 -16.08 8.79
CA LYS A 738 13.54 -15.59 10.17
C LYS A 738 12.53 -16.44 10.91
N MET A 739 13.01 -17.27 11.83
CA MET A 739 12.18 -18.26 12.53
C MET A 739 12.52 -18.40 14.01
N ARG A 740 11.60 -19.02 14.76
CA ARG A 740 11.83 -19.51 16.13
C ARG A 740 11.31 -20.94 16.27
N ILE A 741 11.94 -21.72 17.14
CA ILE A 741 11.42 -23.03 17.57
C ILE A 741 10.57 -22.82 18.82
N ARG A 742 9.39 -23.44 18.84
CA ARG A 742 8.35 -23.32 19.87
C ARG A 742 8.11 -24.66 20.56
N ILE A 743 7.49 -24.58 21.74
CA ILE A 743 7.19 -25.72 22.64
C ILE A 743 8.44 -26.26 23.33
N SER A 744 9.43 -26.74 22.58
CA SER A 744 10.65 -27.30 23.12
C SER A 744 11.74 -27.38 22.05
N VAL A 745 12.99 -27.13 22.45
CA VAL A 745 14.18 -27.41 21.63
C VAL A 745 14.74 -28.82 21.88
N ALA A 746 14.12 -29.62 22.75
CA ALA A 746 14.51 -31.00 23.03
C ALA A 746 13.79 -32.00 22.11
N ALA A 747 14.47 -33.07 21.73
CA ALA A 747 13.92 -34.16 20.88
C ALA A 747 13.26 -33.67 19.59
N VAL A 748 13.88 -32.68 18.96
CA VAL A 748 13.46 -32.09 17.68
C VAL A 748 14.56 -32.33 16.64
N GLY A 749 14.14 -32.52 15.40
CA GLY A 749 15.02 -32.29 14.26
C GLY A 749 14.42 -31.24 13.35
N ALA A 750 15.26 -30.32 12.88
CA ALA A 750 14.88 -29.26 11.96
C ALA A 750 15.92 -29.09 10.86
N PHE A 751 15.47 -28.78 9.65
CA PHE A 751 16.35 -28.49 8.51
C PHE A 751 15.86 -27.26 7.76
N ILE A 752 16.77 -26.31 7.51
CA ILE A 752 16.51 -25.06 6.78
C ILE A 752 17.58 -24.89 5.70
N GLY A 753 17.19 -24.97 4.42
CA GLY A 753 18.15 -24.94 3.33
C GLY A 753 17.56 -25.22 1.97
N PHE A 754 18.35 -25.84 1.10
CA PHE A 754 18.00 -26.29 -0.24
C PHE A 754 18.08 -27.81 -0.34
N THR A 755 17.23 -28.42 -1.17
CA THR A 755 17.21 -29.86 -1.46
C THR A 755 16.81 -30.11 -2.91
N ASP A 756 17.19 -31.25 -3.49
CA ASP A 756 16.73 -31.73 -4.80
C ASP A 756 15.45 -32.60 -4.72
N GLN A 757 14.90 -32.79 -3.52
CA GLN A 757 13.61 -33.46 -3.30
C GLN A 757 12.46 -32.45 -3.14
N ASN A 758 11.41 -32.56 -3.96
CA ASN A 758 10.18 -31.77 -3.80
C ASN A 758 8.88 -32.59 -3.78
N SER A 759 8.97 -33.91 -3.95
CA SER A 759 7.81 -34.77 -4.22
C SER A 759 7.42 -35.69 -3.07
N THR A 760 8.37 -35.94 -2.15
CA THR A 760 8.21 -36.88 -1.05
C THR A 760 8.62 -36.20 0.26
N LEU A 761 7.86 -36.46 1.33
CA LEU A 761 8.22 -35.99 2.67
C LEU A 761 9.52 -36.67 3.11
N GLU A 762 10.57 -35.87 3.23
CA GLU A 762 11.92 -36.36 3.50
C GLU A 762 12.68 -35.33 4.32
N PHE A 763 13.47 -35.80 5.29
CA PHE A 763 14.45 -34.97 5.98
C PHE A 763 15.72 -35.02 5.13
N PRO A 764 16.13 -33.93 4.44
CA PRO A 764 17.15 -34.03 3.39
C PRO A 764 18.47 -34.63 3.88
N ILE A 765 18.93 -34.21 5.06
CA ILE A 765 20.13 -34.76 5.69
C ILE A 765 19.94 -34.90 7.20
N GLU A 766 19.83 -36.14 7.69
CA GLU A 766 19.67 -36.44 9.11
C GLU A 766 21.01 -36.60 9.82
N LEU A 767 21.02 -36.27 11.12
CA LEU A 767 22.16 -36.46 12.00
C LEU A 767 21.82 -37.48 13.07
N GLY A 768 22.67 -38.50 13.19
CA GLY A 768 22.66 -39.50 14.25
C GLY A 768 23.57 -39.14 15.42
N ALA A 769 23.65 -40.06 16.38
CA ALA A 769 24.61 -39.98 17.48
C ALA A 769 26.05 -39.91 16.94
N ALA A 770 26.95 -39.26 17.69
CA ALA A 770 28.34 -39.00 17.28
C ALA A 770 28.50 -38.25 15.93
N GLY A 771 27.44 -37.57 15.46
CA GLY A 771 27.48 -36.79 14.21
C GLY A 771 27.45 -37.66 12.94
N ALA A 772 26.98 -38.91 13.02
CA ALA A 772 26.77 -39.75 11.84
C ALA A 772 25.75 -39.08 10.89
N ILE A 773 26.11 -38.92 9.62
CA ILE A 773 25.25 -38.31 8.61
C ILE A 773 24.43 -39.41 7.92
N THR A 774 23.15 -39.13 7.67
CA THR A 774 22.29 -39.94 6.80
C THR A 774 21.63 -39.00 5.81
N SER A 775 22.18 -38.91 4.60
CA SER A 775 21.58 -38.14 3.52
C SER A 775 20.51 -38.96 2.83
N ASN A 776 19.30 -38.41 2.82
CA ASN A 776 18.17 -38.98 2.11
C ASN A 776 17.99 -38.30 0.73
N ALA A 777 18.42 -37.03 0.62
CA ALA A 777 18.54 -36.33 -0.65
C ALA A 777 19.89 -36.61 -1.35
N SER A 778 19.91 -36.60 -2.68
CA SER A 778 21.16 -36.73 -3.45
C SER A 778 21.94 -35.42 -3.50
N ASN A 779 21.25 -34.28 -3.47
CA ASN A 779 21.82 -32.95 -3.36
C ASN A 779 21.02 -32.08 -2.39
N ALA A 780 21.65 -31.66 -1.29
CA ALA A 780 21.04 -30.75 -0.32
C ALA A 780 22.11 -29.98 0.43
N VAL A 781 21.77 -28.80 0.93
CA VAL A 781 22.64 -28.00 1.80
C VAL A 781 21.79 -27.13 2.70
N GLY A 782 22.13 -27.09 3.99
CA GLY A 782 21.35 -26.32 4.93
C GLY A 782 21.84 -26.37 6.36
N PHE A 783 21.17 -25.59 7.21
CA PHE A 783 21.26 -25.75 8.64
C PHE A 783 20.48 -26.98 9.06
N CYS A 784 21.11 -27.88 9.81
CA CYS A 784 20.44 -28.93 10.55
C CYS A 784 20.56 -28.64 12.04
N PHE A 785 19.46 -28.83 12.77
CA PHE A 785 19.48 -28.92 14.22
C PHE A 785 18.90 -30.26 14.61
N HIS A 786 19.64 -30.99 15.44
CA HIS A 786 19.21 -32.30 15.87
C HIS A 786 19.73 -32.65 17.26
N THR A 787 18.81 -32.94 18.18
CA THR A 787 19.14 -33.19 19.60
C THR A 787 19.71 -34.58 19.90
N ILE A 788 19.97 -35.44 18.90
CA ILE A 788 20.60 -36.76 19.14
C ILE A 788 22.12 -36.70 18.98
N MET A 789 22.65 -35.60 18.45
CA MET A 789 24.09 -35.42 18.38
C MET A 789 24.69 -35.38 19.78
N ASP A 790 25.93 -35.84 19.92
CA ASP A 790 26.66 -35.82 21.19
C ASP A 790 26.94 -34.39 21.71
N ASP A 791 26.78 -33.40 20.83
CA ASP A 791 26.76 -31.95 21.13
C ASP A 791 25.39 -31.38 20.71
N PRO A 792 24.30 -31.71 21.44
CA PRO A 792 22.91 -31.61 20.96
C PRO A 792 22.35 -30.19 20.86
N ASP A 793 23.14 -29.16 21.17
CA ASP A 793 22.63 -27.81 21.43
C ASP A 793 23.14 -26.77 20.42
N ARG A 794 23.35 -27.15 19.15
CA ARG A 794 23.73 -26.16 18.13
C ARG A 794 23.20 -26.46 16.75
N TRP A 795 22.97 -25.40 15.99
CA TRP A 795 22.87 -25.47 14.54
C TRP A 795 24.19 -26.02 13.98
N VAL A 796 24.11 -26.83 12.93
CA VAL A 796 25.25 -27.25 12.14
C VAL A 796 24.96 -27.01 10.66
N GLY A 797 25.97 -26.61 9.89
CA GLY A 797 25.91 -26.56 8.44
C GLY A 797 26.46 -27.84 7.83
N LEU A 798 25.80 -28.35 6.81
CA LEU A 798 26.18 -29.56 6.11
C LEU A 798 25.58 -29.56 4.70
N GLY A 799 26.14 -30.39 3.83
CA GLY A 799 25.61 -30.63 2.50
C GLY A 799 25.89 -32.05 2.03
N VAL A 800 25.22 -32.42 0.94
CA VAL A 800 25.42 -33.65 0.19
C VAL A 800 25.48 -33.29 -1.28
N LYS A 801 26.49 -33.82 -1.97
CA LYS A 801 26.74 -33.59 -3.40
C LYS A 801 26.81 -34.93 -4.10
N ASN A 802 25.81 -35.25 -4.90
CA ASN A 802 25.69 -36.53 -5.60
C ASN A 802 25.93 -37.73 -4.66
N ASP A 803 25.16 -37.79 -3.58
CA ASP A 803 25.21 -38.82 -2.54
C ASP A 803 26.54 -38.85 -1.73
N VAL A 804 27.37 -37.82 -1.82
CA VAL A 804 28.59 -37.66 -1.03
C VAL A 804 28.41 -36.56 0.02
N ASP A 805 28.43 -36.97 1.29
CA ASP A 805 28.29 -36.06 2.43
C ASP A 805 29.52 -35.18 2.63
N THR A 806 29.29 -33.91 3.00
CA THR A 806 30.34 -33.05 3.54
C THR A 806 30.64 -33.38 5.00
N ALA A 807 31.76 -32.88 5.53
CA ALA A 807 31.94 -32.84 6.98
C ALA A 807 30.89 -31.93 7.65
N VAL A 808 30.48 -32.26 8.87
CA VAL A 808 29.60 -31.41 9.70
C VAL A 808 30.34 -30.14 10.10
N MET A 809 29.80 -28.97 9.77
CA MET A 809 30.31 -27.67 10.19
C MET A 809 29.56 -27.16 11.42
N ALA A 810 30.23 -27.14 12.57
CA ALA A 810 29.68 -26.58 13.79
C ALA A 810 29.50 -25.05 13.70
N THR A 811 28.29 -24.54 13.97
CA THR A 811 28.05 -23.08 14.02
C THR A 811 28.43 -22.45 15.36
N GLY A 812 28.50 -23.28 16.42
CA GLY A 812 28.70 -22.82 17.80
C GLY A 812 27.49 -22.12 18.44
N THR A 813 26.34 -22.05 17.75
CA THR A 813 25.15 -21.34 18.22
C THR A 813 23.93 -22.26 18.30
N ALA A 814 23.26 -22.26 19.47
CA ALA A 814 22.02 -22.99 19.72
C ALA A 814 20.78 -22.25 19.20
N PRO A 815 19.72 -22.97 18.75
CA PRO A 815 18.39 -22.39 18.79
C PRO A 815 17.97 -22.16 20.24
N VAL A 816 17.47 -20.96 20.54
CA VAL A 816 16.89 -20.64 21.84
C VAL A 816 15.37 -20.71 21.73
N LEU A 817 14.73 -21.37 22.69
CA LEU A 817 13.28 -21.50 22.74
C LEU A 817 12.61 -20.12 22.63
N ASP A 818 11.60 -20.01 21.79
CA ASP A 818 10.78 -18.82 21.58
C ASP A 818 11.54 -17.55 21.12
N THR A 819 12.80 -17.69 20.71
CA THR A 819 13.64 -16.59 20.23
C THR A 819 13.80 -16.64 18.72
N TYR A 820 13.56 -15.51 18.04
CA TYR A 820 13.77 -15.40 16.61
C TYR A 820 15.26 -15.38 16.27
N GLN A 821 15.64 -16.20 15.29
CA GLN A 821 16.95 -16.18 14.63
C GLN A 821 16.74 -16.04 13.12
N VAL A 822 17.62 -15.30 12.46
CA VAL A 822 17.70 -15.26 11.00
C VAL A 822 18.75 -16.26 10.54
N LEU A 823 18.31 -17.32 9.88
CA LEU A 823 19.18 -18.32 9.28
C LEU A 823 19.34 -18.02 7.79
N SER A 824 20.56 -17.84 7.32
CA SER A 824 20.87 -17.61 5.91
C SER A 824 21.84 -18.67 5.38
N VAL A 825 21.44 -19.36 4.31
CA VAL A 825 22.30 -20.27 3.56
C VAL A 825 22.61 -19.61 2.21
N GLU A 826 23.87 -19.29 1.96
CA GLU A 826 24.35 -18.81 0.66
C GLU A 826 25.10 -19.93 -0.06
N VAL A 827 24.70 -20.30 -1.28
CA VAL A 827 25.40 -21.29 -2.11
C VAL A 827 26.11 -20.56 -3.24
N ASN A 828 27.43 -20.62 -3.24
CA ASN A 828 28.30 -20.03 -4.25
C ASN A 828 28.18 -20.80 -5.58
N THR A 829 28.61 -20.16 -6.68
CA THR A 829 28.45 -20.71 -8.04
C THR A 829 29.25 -21.99 -8.29
N ASP A 830 30.24 -22.30 -7.44
CA ASP A 830 31.01 -23.55 -7.46
C ASP A 830 30.36 -24.69 -6.66
N GLY A 831 29.22 -24.44 -6.01
CA GLY A 831 28.52 -25.37 -5.14
C GLY A 831 29.05 -25.42 -3.70
N SER A 832 29.98 -24.54 -3.31
CA SER A 832 30.32 -24.31 -1.90
C SER A 832 29.24 -23.48 -1.19
N ALA A 833 29.16 -23.54 0.14
CA ALA A 833 28.15 -22.81 0.89
C ALA A 833 28.69 -22.06 2.12
N ASP A 834 28.12 -20.88 2.36
CA ASP A 834 28.34 -20.04 3.51
C ASP A 834 27.07 -19.93 4.35
N PHE A 835 27.23 -19.91 5.68
CA PHE A 835 26.13 -19.94 6.63
C PHE A 835 26.18 -18.71 7.52
N PHE A 836 25.03 -18.08 7.76
CA PHE A 836 24.92 -16.92 8.64
C PHE A 836 23.78 -17.11 9.66
N ILE A 837 24.02 -16.71 10.90
CA ILE A 837 23.01 -16.59 11.94
C ILE A 837 22.97 -15.11 12.36
N ASP A 838 21.81 -14.48 12.26
CA ASP A 838 21.60 -13.07 12.56
C ASP A 838 22.59 -12.15 11.81
N ASN A 839 22.78 -12.44 10.53
CA ASN A 839 23.74 -11.78 9.61
C ASN A 839 25.23 -11.93 9.98
N THR A 840 25.56 -12.75 10.97
CA THR A 840 26.95 -13.08 11.32
C THR A 840 27.32 -14.42 10.69
N GLN A 841 28.39 -14.46 9.89
CA GLN A 841 28.86 -15.71 9.30
C GLN A 841 29.28 -16.67 10.42
N VAL A 842 28.83 -17.92 10.34
CA VAL A 842 29.14 -18.98 11.30
C VAL A 842 29.88 -20.10 10.62
N GLY A 843 30.97 -20.57 11.25
CA GLY A 843 31.87 -21.55 10.65
C GLY A 843 32.64 -21.02 9.43
N SER A 844 33.36 -21.93 8.76
CA SER A 844 34.06 -21.66 7.51
C SER A 844 33.22 -22.08 6.31
N THR A 845 33.47 -21.52 5.12
CA THR A 845 32.83 -21.97 3.87
C THR A 845 32.90 -23.49 3.71
N LEU A 846 31.75 -24.11 3.51
CA LEU A 846 31.59 -25.54 3.32
C LEU A 846 31.84 -25.89 1.84
N ALA A 847 33.01 -26.41 1.53
CA ALA A 847 33.36 -26.82 0.18
C ALA A 847 32.54 -28.03 -0.29
N ASN A 848 32.22 -28.09 -1.59
CA ASN A 848 31.46 -29.20 -2.21
C ASN A 848 30.10 -29.47 -1.53
N ALA A 849 29.38 -28.43 -1.11
CA ALA A 849 28.11 -28.58 -0.40
C ALA A 849 27.00 -29.16 -1.28
N VAL A 850 26.95 -28.79 -2.57
CA VAL A 850 26.02 -29.34 -3.58
C VAL A 850 26.67 -29.43 -4.95
N ASP A 851 26.07 -30.18 -5.87
CA ASP A 851 26.40 -30.07 -7.30
C ASP A 851 25.83 -28.75 -7.86
N PRO A 852 26.66 -27.83 -8.38
CA PRO A 852 26.18 -26.54 -8.85
C PRO A 852 25.23 -26.63 -10.05
N THR A 853 25.20 -27.77 -10.75
CA THR A 853 24.37 -27.98 -11.94
C THR A 853 23.00 -28.57 -11.64
N VAL A 854 22.79 -29.12 -10.44
CA VAL A 854 21.54 -29.78 -10.03
C VAL A 854 20.50 -28.75 -9.61
N PHE A 855 19.25 -28.95 -10.03
CA PHE A 855 18.14 -28.11 -9.61
C PHE A 855 17.76 -28.43 -8.17
N LEU A 856 17.67 -27.38 -7.36
CA LEU A 856 17.30 -27.39 -5.96
C LEU A 856 16.00 -26.59 -5.75
N THR A 857 15.40 -26.81 -4.59
CA THR A 857 14.26 -26.07 -4.07
C THR A 857 14.50 -25.72 -2.59
N PRO A 858 14.08 -24.53 -2.10
CA PRO A 858 14.16 -24.20 -0.69
C PRO A 858 13.22 -25.09 0.13
N ILE A 859 13.65 -25.44 1.34
CA ILE A 859 12.91 -26.30 2.27
C ILE A 859 13.04 -25.79 3.70
N MET A 860 11.92 -25.81 4.41
CA MET A 860 11.87 -25.77 5.87
C MET A 860 11.23 -27.07 6.36
N PHE A 861 11.90 -27.75 7.29
CA PHE A 861 11.47 -29.05 7.78
C PHE A 861 11.52 -29.07 9.32
N ILE A 862 10.53 -29.70 9.95
CA ILE A 862 10.55 -30.04 11.38
C ILE A 862 9.96 -31.43 11.63
N TYR A 863 10.51 -32.15 12.61
CA TYR A 863 9.87 -33.33 13.18
C TYR A 863 10.15 -33.46 14.68
N SER A 864 9.21 -34.10 15.39
CA SER A 864 9.36 -34.49 16.79
C SER A 864 9.76 -35.94 16.91
N ARG A 865 10.62 -36.26 17.89
CA ARG A 865 10.97 -37.63 18.30
C ARG A 865 10.25 -38.10 19.56
N THR A 866 9.26 -37.34 20.03
CA THR A 866 8.56 -37.60 21.29
C THR A 866 7.06 -37.56 21.11
N THR A 867 6.33 -37.93 22.16
CA THR A 867 4.87 -37.86 22.23
C THR A 867 4.29 -36.44 22.33
N GLN A 868 5.02 -35.45 21.85
CA GLN A 868 4.62 -34.05 21.90
C GLN A 868 5.07 -33.40 20.60
N ASP A 869 4.23 -32.57 20.02
CA ASP A 869 4.54 -31.83 18.81
C ASP A 869 5.70 -30.84 19.01
N ARG A 870 6.31 -30.45 17.91
CA ARG A 870 7.31 -29.39 17.81
C ARG A 870 6.88 -28.42 16.74
N ARG A 871 7.23 -27.15 16.92
CA ARG A 871 6.74 -26.08 16.04
C ARG A 871 7.87 -25.17 15.58
N ILE A 872 7.89 -24.87 14.29
CA ILE A 872 8.60 -23.71 13.73
C ILE A 872 7.56 -22.62 13.47
N GLU A 873 7.83 -21.42 13.95
CA GLU A 873 7.12 -20.22 13.53
C GLU A 873 8.09 -19.34 12.74
N ALA A 874 7.77 -19.08 11.47
CA ALA A 874 8.58 -18.29 10.55
C ALA A 874 7.86 -16.99 10.19
N GLU A 875 8.52 -15.86 10.41
CA GLU A 875 8.02 -14.53 10.06
C GLU A 875 8.14 -14.29 8.55
N TYR A 876 9.26 -14.73 7.95
CA TYR A 876 9.47 -14.74 6.51
C TYR A 876 10.45 -15.85 6.09
N ALA A 877 10.33 -16.30 4.84
CA ALA A 877 11.36 -17.06 4.14
C ALA A 877 11.51 -16.51 2.72
N MET A 878 12.75 -16.34 2.27
CA MET A 878 13.06 -15.72 0.97
C MET A 878 14.19 -16.49 0.30
N ALA A 879 13.91 -17.07 -0.86
CA ALA A 879 14.91 -17.64 -1.75
C ALA A 879 15.21 -16.65 -2.89
N SER A 880 16.48 -16.48 -3.23
CA SER A 880 16.91 -15.59 -4.32
C SER A 880 18.14 -16.13 -5.04
N VAL A 881 18.32 -15.71 -6.29
CA VAL A 881 19.53 -15.93 -7.07
C VAL A 881 20.18 -14.55 -7.27
N GLY A 882 21.32 -14.36 -6.62
CA GLY A 882 22.14 -13.17 -6.79
C GLY A 882 22.98 -13.24 -8.08
N PRO A 883 23.37 -12.07 -8.63
CA PRO A 883 24.29 -12.00 -9.76
C PRO A 883 25.67 -12.56 -9.44
#